data_AF-A0A3B9Q2E8-F1
#
_entry.id   AF-A0A3B9Q2E8-F1
#
_cell.length_a   1.000
_cell.length_b   1.000
_cell.length_c   1.000
_cell.angle_alpha   90.00
_cell.angle_beta   90.00
_cell.angle_gamma   90.00
#
_symmetry.space_group_name_H-M   'P 1'
#
loop_
_entity.id
_entity.type
_entity.pdbx_description
1 polymer ?
#
loop_
_entity_poly.entity_id
_entity_poly.type
_entity_poly.pdbx_seq_one_letter_code
_entity_poly.pdbx_strand_id
1 'polypeptide(L)'
;MKKYLLQNKKFVVLSGLFVVSIFLIAYTFFFQYPALISKYALLKSSLLGIGTGFLLTLVLRRIERIIQVQEIKKWGISSFFMGLLGCSLILSFIDIPNNSLFAPHTSIVVEIPPESEGGSPATLQYIHNGLSFININDISLSEGSTISNGTVLLTPLEKSPASFSWQGRTWERVEFSFSHYLPGSQITFHYAGQSDIFYFEENNQETSITTSIEIPGFWLYDFLSRVSTLSSIFIVLYSISFSLLCFSGNFTVNIVKWVGVVFFILWLLNYARVLLFNPNPAEYREGANLLMTEYLLQGKNPFSVENQPLLNTNKGFLYNFVVLPFAALFGNTLFIHRLISMIFIFFSCVLIFLVLRKSSVPLPFALAGGSIMGACSLFYVSPIARVDGLGTFLFLAATFLPWLGNFEKKSLYISGFLGILAFYTKPYFLLSVAIVAAYLFLFVSKKKGFWYGFLTLLSLFLTCILVRKIFECYFLHTVFNSFSNASNSNSVDWMLYQIFRFVKIFLPIGVMYLILITSRASAKEKGGNKEPISFWRSFIFSHPEKPFTEKKLNYFVFSFWISTIVIIVLLGENHGNNMVYLFQLMAPPLIIFTFQQLASHYQTASITVPLVLINLTVLCFGVLYPNNPEPYSSAWDTLNSYVESSERVLNSPLLVSKMIQENLLPVDSGSSEYYFSTKQYPTNYFVPDYQLIEQQGVNYRNEIEKQVENQYYDRIMITEDYSPFCRIEIIEENYELIDRVNLYLPQSDQNWVVQVWIPKM
;
A
#
# COMPACT_ATOMS: atom_id res chain seq x y z
N MET A 1 -45.63 5.69 -32.12
CA MET A 1 -44.17 5.78 -32.38
C MET A 1 -43.56 7.17 -32.06
N LYS A 2 -44.06 8.29 -32.62
CA LYS A 2 -43.54 9.66 -32.33
C LYS A 2 -43.64 10.06 -30.84
N LYS A 3 -44.73 9.67 -30.14
CA LYS A 3 -44.92 9.86 -28.68
C LYS A 3 -43.91 9.04 -27.83
N TYR A 4 -43.58 7.83 -28.27
CA TYR A 4 -42.62 6.93 -27.61
C TYR A 4 -41.17 7.43 -27.78
N LEU A 5 -40.83 7.94 -28.96
CA LEU A 5 -39.54 8.59 -29.24
C LEU A 5 -39.35 9.92 -28.48
N LEU A 6 -40.42 10.71 -28.32
CA LEU A 6 -40.41 11.93 -27.50
C LEU A 6 -40.30 11.65 -26.00
N GLN A 7 -40.88 10.54 -25.52
CA GLN A 7 -40.68 10.05 -24.15
C GLN A 7 -39.23 9.63 -23.92
N ASN A 8 -38.61 8.87 -24.84
CA ASN A 8 -37.22 8.45 -24.73
C ASN A 8 -36.22 9.62 -24.79
N LYS A 9 -36.44 10.63 -25.65
CA LYS A 9 -35.54 11.80 -25.70
C LYS A 9 -35.53 12.62 -24.40
N LYS A 10 -36.71 12.84 -23.79
CA LYS A 10 -36.79 13.53 -22.50
C LYS A 10 -36.17 12.70 -21.37
N PHE A 11 -36.31 11.37 -21.42
CA PHE A 11 -35.73 10.43 -20.46
C PHE A 11 -34.19 10.41 -20.50
N VAL A 12 -33.59 10.48 -21.68
CA VAL A 12 -32.13 10.56 -21.87
C VAL A 12 -31.56 11.87 -21.31
N VAL A 13 -32.22 13.00 -21.55
CA VAL A 13 -31.78 14.31 -21.04
C VAL A 13 -31.84 14.36 -19.51
N LEU A 14 -32.89 13.79 -18.90
CA LEU A 14 -33.03 13.68 -17.44
C LEU A 14 -31.94 12.80 -16.81
N SER A 15 -31.69 11.64 -17.41
CA SER A 15 -30.65 10.72 -16.94
C SER A 15 -29.27 11.37 -17.05
N GLY A 16 -29.02 12.14 -18.12
CA GLY A 16 -27.80 12.92 -18.31
C GLY A 16 -27.62 14.00 -17.24
N LEU A 17 -28.66 14.81 -16.97
CA LEU A 17 -28.60 15.85 -15.93
C LEU A 17 -28.38 15.26 -14.53
N PHE A 18 -28.97 14.09 -14.25
CA PHE A 18 -28.79 13.39 -12.98
C PHE A 18 -27.38 12.82 -12.83
N VAL A 19 -26.83 12.20 -13.87
CA VAL A 19 -25.43 11.74 -13.90
C VAL A 19 -24.46 12.90 -13.75
N VAL A 20 -24.69 14.04 -14.42
CA VAL A 20 -23.89 15.26 -14.27
C VAL A 20 -23.99 15.81 -12.85
N SER A 21 -25.16 15.73 -12.21
CA SER A 21 -25.35 16.17 -10.82
C SER A 21 -24.59 15.28 -9.83
N ILE A 22 -24.66 13.95 -9.99
CA ILE A 22 -23.85 12.99 -9.21
C ILE A 22 -22.36 13.23 -9.46
N PHE A 23 -21.97 13.44 -10.72
CA PHE A 23 -20.58 13.67 -11.09
C PHE A 23 -20.06 14.98 -10.51
N LEU A 24 -20.87 16.05 -10.49
CA LEU A 24 -20.50 17.34 -9.89
C LEU A 24 -20.43 17.24 -8.35
N ILE A 25 -21.38 16.55 -7.71
CA ILE A 25 -21.35 16.30 -6.25
C ILE A 25 -20.13 15.45 -5.88
N ALA A 26 -19.87 14.38 -6.63
CA ALA A 26 -18.68 13.54 -6.49
C ALA A 26 -17.40 14.35 -6.76
N TYR A 27 -17.35 15.16 -7.82
CA TYR A 27 -16.21 16.03 -8.15
C TYR A 27 -15.92 17.02 -7.02
N THR A 28 -16.94 17.67 -6.45
CA THR A 28 -16.76 18.58 -5.31
C THR A 28 -16.33 17.88 -4.03
N PHE A 29 -16.53 16.56 -3.91
CA PHE A 29 -16.18 15.79 -2.71
C PHE A 29 -14.84 15.06 -2.84
N PHE A 30 -14.52 14.51 -4.02
CA PHE A 30 -13.34 13.67 -4.25
C PHE A 30 -12.07 14.46 -4.61
N PHE A 31 -12.21 15.68 -5.13
CA PHE A 31 -11.08 16.59 -5.31
C PHE A 31 -10.83 17.47 -4.07
N GLN A 32 -11.58 17.26 -2.98
CA GLN A 32 -11.28 17.84 -1.69
C GLN A 32 -10.44 16.87 -0.87
N TYR A 33 -9.40 17.40 -0.25
CA TYR A 33 -8.53 16.66 0.65
C TYR A 33 -9.36 16.02 1.78
N PRO A 34 -9.12 14.75 2.18
CA PRO A 34 -9.82 14.11 3.29
C PRO A 34 -9.71 14.89 4.61
N ALA A 35 -8.63 15.66 4.79
CA ALA A 35 -8.43 16.54 5.94
C ALA A 35 -9.07 17.95 5.79
N LEU A 36 -9.67 18.28 4.63
CA LEU A 36 -10.14 19.63 4.27
C LEU A 36 -11.64 19.72 3.90
N ILE A 37 -12.53 19.01 4.59
CA ILE A 37 -13.97 19.20 4.39
C ILE A 37 -14.41 20.49 5.11
N SER A 38 -14.61 21.60 4.39
CA SER A 38 -15.11 22.85 5.02
C SER A 38 -16.63 22.81 5.22
N LYS A 39 -17.16 23.48 6.25
CA LYS A 39 -18.62 23.69 6.45
C LYS A 39 -19.27 24.25 5.19
N TYR A 40 -18.57 25.13 4.47
CA TYR A 40 -19.03 25.71 3.22
C TYR A 40 -19.10 24.69 2.08
N ALA A 41 -18.14 23.76 2.00
CA ALA A 41 -18.19 22.66 1.04
C ALA A 41 -19.30 21.65 1.38
N LEU A 42 -19.49 21.35 2.67
CA LEU A 42 -20.59 20.49 3.13
C LEU A 42 -21.95 21.15 2.84
N LEU A 43 -22.09 22.44 3.14
CA LEU A 43 -23.29 23.23 2.87
C LEU A 43 -23.53 23.36 1.36
N LYS A 44 -22.50 23.63 0.56
CA LYS A 44 -22.61 23.64 -0.91
C LYS A 44 -23.06 22.29 -1.44
N SER A 45 -22.48 21.19 -0.94
CA SER A 45 -22.84 19.83 -1.36
C SER A 45 -24.27 19.49 -0.94
N SER A 46 -24.69 19.87 0.26
CA SER A 46 -26.06 19.70 0.75
C SER A 46 -27.06 20.57 -0.01
N LEU A 47 -26.75 21.84 -0.29
CA LEU A 47 -27.59 22.74 -1.09
C LEU A 47 -27.68 22.29 -2.55
N LEU A 48 -26.58 21.80 -3.14
CA LEU A 48 -26.60 21.16 -4.45
C LEU A 48 -27.44 19.88 -4.43
N GLY A 49 -27.30 19.04 -3.41
CA GLY A 49 -28.11 17.83 -3.23
C GLY A 49 -29.61 18.12 -3.08
N ILE A 50 -29.97 19.10 -2.25
CA ILE A 50 -31.35 19.57 -2.07
C ILE A 50 -31.88 20.19 -3.37
N GLY A 51 -31.10 21.08 -3.99
CA GLY A 51 -31.46 21.76 -5.23
C GLY A 51 -31.69 20.77 -6.37
N THR A 52 -30.77 19.82 -6.56
CA THR A 52 -30.90 18.75 -7.57
C THR A 52 -32.04 17.80 -7.26
N GLY A 53 -32.25 17.41 -6.00
CA GLY A 53 -33.39 16.60 -5.57
C GLY A 53 -34.75 17.28 -5.78
N PHE A 54 -34.84 18.59 -5.51
CA PHE A 54 -36.03 19.38 -5.77
C PHE A 54 -36.31 19.52 -7.28
N LEU A 55 -35.27 19.81 -8.07
CA LEU A 55 -35.38 19.89 -9.53
C LEU A 55 -35.81 18.55 -10.13
N LEU A 56 -35.23 17.44 -9.65
CA LEU A 56 -35.63 16.09 -10.02
C LEU A 56 -37.10 15.83 -9.67
N THR A 57 -37.55 16.24 -8.48
CA THR A 57 -38.94 16.09 -8.03
C THR A 57 -39.91 16.89 -8.89
N LEU A 58 -39.59 18.13 -9.26
CA LEU A 58 -40.41 18.95 -10.17
C LEU A 58 -40.52 18.30 -11.55
N VAL A 59 -39.42 17.76 -12.06
CA VAL A 59 -39.41 17.09 -13.35
C VAL A 59 -40.19 15.77 -13.30
N LEU A 60 -40.04 14.99 -12.22
CA LEU A 60 -40.81 13.77 -11.98
C LEU A 60 -42.30 14.06 -11.84
N ARG A 61 -42.71 15.13 -11.14
CA ARG A 61 -44.13 15.58 -11.08
C ARG A 61 -44.69 15.92 -12.47
N ARG A 62 -43.86 16.48 -13.36
CA ARG A 62 -44.26 16.76 -14.74
C ARG A 62 -44.43 15.50 -15.57
N ILE A 63 -43.68 14.43 -15.25
CA ILE A 63 -43.78 13.09 -15.84
C ILE A 63 -44.95 12.29 -15.23
N GLU A 64 -45.25 12.47 -13.94
CA GLU A 64 -46.34 11.79 -13.21
C GLU A 64 -47.71 12.08 -13.85
N ARG A 65 -47.93 13.29 -14.39
CA ARG A 65 -49.10 13.65 -15.21
C ARG A 65 -49.28 12.77 -16.46
N ILE A 66 -48.26 12.01 -16.84
CA ILE A 66 -48.23 11.14 -18.02
C ILE A 66 -48.33 9.65 -17.64
N ILE A 67 -47.93 9.24 -16.41
CA ILE A 67 -47.72 7.82 -16.07
C ILE A 67 -48.60 7.29 -14.91
N GLN A 68 -49.37 8.11 -14.20
CA GLN A 68 -50.35 7.63 -13.17
C GLN A 68 -49.77 6.65 -12.12
N VAL A 69 -48.54 6.86 -11.65
CA VAL A 69 -47.97 6.03 -10.57
C VAL A 69 -48.06 6.79 -9.24
N GLN A 70 -49.09 6.48 -8.44
CA GLN A 70 -49.33 7.10 -7.12
C GLN A 70 -48.21 6.84 -6.09
N GLU A 71 -47.43 5.77 -6.26
CA GLU A 71 -46.31 5.41 -5.36
C GLU A 71 -45.18 6.46 -5.38
N ILE A 72 -44.85 7.04 -6.53
CA ILE A 72 -43.73 7.99 -6.70
C ILE A 72 -43.88 9.22 -5.78
N LYS A 73 -45.13 9.62 -5.49
CA LYS A 73 -45.45 10.78 -4.67
C LYS A 73 -45.09 10.59 -3.20
N LYS A 74 -45.30 9.39 -2.64
CA LYS A 74 -44.97 9.07 -1.24
C LYS A 74 -43.45 9.00 -1.03
N TRP A 75 -42.73 8.37 -1.97
CA TRP A 75 -41.28 8.18 -1.86
C TRP A 75 -40.48 9.45 -2.15
N GLY A 76 -40.90 10.29 -3.10
CA GLY A 76 -40.24 11.58 -3.37
C GLY A 76 -40.38 12.57 -2.21
N ILE A 77 -41.55 12.62 -1.59
CA ILE A 77 -41.79 13.42 -0.39
C ILE A 77 -40.96 12.88 0.78
N SER A 78 -40.98 11.57 1.03
CA SER A 78 -40.21 10.95 2.11
C SER A 78 -38.70 11.12 1.95
N SER A 79 -38.17 11.05 0.72
CA SER A 79 -36.73 11.25 0.44
C SER A 79 -36.31 12.71 0.56
N PHE A 80 -37.17 13.65 0.13
CA PHE A 80 -36.95 15.07 0.37
C PHE A 80 -36.93 15.38 1.86
N PHE A 81 -37.90 14.87 2.63
CA PHE A 81 -37.95 15.05 4.08
C PHE A 81 -36.82 14.34 4.82
N MET A 82 -36.38 13.15 4.39
CA MET A 82 -35.21 12.47 4.97
C MET A 82 -33.90 13.22 4.66
N GLY A 83 -33.76 13.79 3.46
CA GLY A 83 -32.62 14.66 3.12
C GLY A 83 -32.63 15.97 3.91
N LEU A 84 -33.81 16.58 4.08
CA LEU A 84 -33.99 17.78 4.90
C LEU A 84 -33.80 17.49 6.38
N LEU A 85 -34.29 16.35 6.88
CA LEU A 85 -34.10 15.90 8.26
C LEU A 85 -32.63 15.58 8.52
N GLY A 86 -31.95 14.89 7.60
CA GLY A 86 -30.51 14.64 7.69
C GLY A 86 -29.70 15.93 7.71
N CYS A 87 -30.00 16.87 6.79
CA CYS A 87 -29.35 18.19 6.78
C CYS A 87 -29.69 19.02 8.03
N SER A 88 -30.95 19.00 8.47
CA SER A 88 -31.42 19.73 9.65
C SER A 88 -30.80 19.14 10.91
N LEU A 89 -30.74 17.82 11.07
CA LEU A 89 -30.06 17.17 12.20
C LEU A 89 -28.56 17.51 12.23
N ILE A 90 -27.89 17.49 11.08
CA ILE A 90 -26.47 17.90 10.97
C ILE A 90 -26.28 19.38 11.31
N LEU A 91 -27.24 20.25 10.95
CA LEU A 91 -27.18 21.69 11.21
C LEU A 91 -27.69 22.11 12.60
N SER A 92 -28.55 21.30 13.24
CA SER A 92 -29.23 21.63 14.51
C SER A 92 -28.49 21.11 15.74
N PHE A 93 -27.74 20.00 15.60
CA PHE A 93 -27.02 19.38 16.71
C PHE A 93 -25.57 19.84 16.83
N ILE A 94 -25.10 20.71 15.94
CA ILE A 94 -23.68 21.06 15.87
C ILE A 94 -23.53 22.57 15.66
N ASP A 95 -23.07 23.25 16.72
CA ASP A 95 -22.71 24.66 16.68
C ASP A 95 -21.35 24.80 15.98
N ILE A 96 -21.35 24.74 14.64
CA ILE A 96 -20.11 24.74 13.83
C ILE A 96 -19.73 26.17 13.46
N PRO A 97 -18.51 26.66 13.77
CA PRO A 97 -18.05 27.98 13.32
C PRO A 97 -17.97 28.08 11.79
N ASN A 98 -18.30 29.25 11.25
CA ASN A 98 -18.64 29.41 9.83
C ASN A 98 -17.50 29.22 8.82
N ASN A 99 -16.22 29.12 9.24
CA ASN A 99 -15.07 29.25 8.32
C ASN A 99 -13.82 28.38 8.62
N SER A 100 -13.87 27.35 9.47
CA SER A 100 -12.67 26.56 9.80
C SER A 100 -12.70 25.12 9.31
N LEU A 101 -11.51 24.64 8.91
CA LEU A 101 -11.18 23.24 8.70
C LEU A 101 -11.52 22.41 9.93
N PHE A 102 -11.74 21.11 9.76
CA PHE A 102 -12.02 20.16 10.86
C PHE A 102 -10.90 20.04 11.90
N ALA A 103 -9.75 20.67 11.67
CA ALA A 103 -8.69 20.81 12.66
C ALA A 103 -9.04 21.98 13.62
N PRO A 104 -9.22 21.72 14.94
CA PRO A 104 -9.45 22.78 15.91
C PRO A 104 -8.29 23.78 15.89
N HIS A 105 -8.63 25.06 16.06
CA HIS A 105 -7.63 26.10 16.28
C HIS A 105 -7.21 26.03 17.74
N THR A 106 -6.02 25.50 18.00
CA THR A 106 -5.50 25.34 19.36
C THR A 106 -4.53 26.48 19.62
N SER A 107 -4.69 27.13 20.77
CA SER A 107 -3.67 27.99 21.35
C SER A 107 -2.91 27.14 22.34
N ILE A 108 -1.62 26.98 22.13
CA ILE A 108 -0.72 26.27 23.03
C ILE A 108 0.28 27.30 23.54
N VAL A 109 0.38 27.42 24.86
CA VAL A 109 1.44 28.15 25.54
C VAL A 109 2.31 27.11 26.22
N VAL A 110 3.59 27.13 25.93
CA VAL A 110 4.57 26.27 26.58
C VAL A 110 5.43 27.14 27.46
N GLU A 111 5.52 26.78 28.74
CA GLU A 111 6.15 27.59 29.77
C GLU A 111 7.17 26.76 30.56
N ILE A 112 8.38 27.28 30.67
CA ILE A 112 9.38 26.86 31.65
C ILE A 112 9.30 27.84 32.82
N PRO A 113 9.15 27.36 34.07
CA PRO A 113 9.00 28.24 35.24
C PRO A 113 10.24 29.12 35.45
N PRO A 114 10.15 30.19 36.27
CA PRO A 114 11.31 30.99 36.64
C PRO A 114 12.45 30.15 37.26
N GLU A 115 13.69 30.63 37.16
CA GLU A 115 14.84 29.92 37.78
C GLU A 115 14.67 29.76 39.29
N SER A 116 14.05 30.74 39.96
CA SER A 116 13.75 30.68 41.40
C SER A 116 12.75 29.57 41.79
N GLU A 117 12.00 29.04 40.82
CA GLU A 117 11.05 27.93 40.99
C GLU A 117 11.58 26.62 40.39
N GLY A 118 12.88 26.54 40.07
CA GLY A 118 13.53 25.35 39.53
C GLY A 118 13.45 25.22 38.00
N GLY A 119 13.11 26.29 37.29
CA GLY A 119 13.21 26.31 35.83
C GLY A 119 14.64 26.21 35.34
N SER A 120 14.84 25.45 34.26
CA SER A 120 16.15 25.33 33.60
C SER A 120 16.03 25.68 32.12
N PRO A 121 17.10 26.16 31.48
CA PRO A 121 17.09 26.34 30.04
C PRO A 121 16.72 25.07 29.28
N ALA A 122 16.03 25.21 28.15
CA ALA A 122 15.78 24.13 27.20
C ALA A 122 15.71 24.69 25.77
N THR A 123 16.02 23.85 24.78
CA THR A 123 15.97 24.20 23.35
C THR A 123 14.84 23.44 22.68
N LEU A 124 13.86 24.13 22.14
CA LEU A 124 12.83 23.53 21.29
C LEU A 124 13.38 23.35 19.87
N GLN A 125 13.47 22.09 19.44
CA GLN A 125 13.96 21.68 18.12
C GLN A 125 12.88 21.84 17.05
N TYR A 126 11.68 21.31 17.29
CA TYR A 126 10.56 21.45 16.37
C TYR A 126 9.21 21.35 17.08
N ILE A 127 8.17 21.84 16.38
CA ILE A 127 6.77 21.56 16.71
C ILE A 127 6.10 20.95 15.48
N HIS A 128 5.40 19.83 15.65
CA HIS A 128 4.60 19.19 14.61
C HIS A 128 3.14 19.14 15.04
N ASN A 129 2.25 19.81 14.31
CA ASN A 129 0.83 19.93 14.70
C ASN A 129 -0.06 18.77 14.21
N GLY A 130 0.56 17.67 13.77
CA GLY A 130 -0.12 16.53 13.14
C GLY A 130 -0.46 16.70 11.67
N LEU A 131 -0.33 17.91 11.11
CA LEU A 131 -0.50 18.21 9.68
C LEU A 131 0.81 18.55 9.00
N SER A 132 1.67 19.31 9.68
CA SER A 132 2.98 19.73 9.20
C SER A 132 3.86 20.17 10.36
N PHE A 133 5.16 20.33 10.08
CA PHE A 133 6.04 21.10 10.95
C PHE A 133 5.61 22.58 10.95
N ILE A 134 5.61 23.18 12.13
CA ILE A 134 5.31 24.61 12.31
C ILE A 134 6.59 25.40 12.02
N ASN A 135 6.45 26.47 11.25
CA ASN A 135 7.55 27.42 11.07
C ASN A 135 7.78 28.13 12.41
N ILE A 136 9.01 28.09 12.93
CA ILE A 136 9.36 28.71 14.20
C ILE A 136 9.09 30.23 14.23
N ASN A 137 9.07 30.87 13.07
CA ASN A 137 8.69 32.29 12.95
C ASN A 137 7.20 32.55 13.23
N ASP A 138 6.34 31.53 13.22
CA ASP A 138 4.92 31.63 13.55
C ASP A 138 4.67 31.55 15.07
N ILE A 139 5.74 31.45 15.86
CA ILE A 139 5.69 31.34 17.32
C ILE A 139 5.91 32.72 17.94
N SER A 140 5.08 33.10 18.92
CA SER A 140 5.26 34.32 19.71
C SER A 140 6.04 34.01 20.99
N LEU A 141 7.16 34.70 21.20
CA LEU A 141 8.08 34.46 22.32
C LEU A 141 7.85 35.45 23.48
N SER A 142 8.03 34.98 24.72
CA SER A 142 8.09 35.84 25.90
C SER A 142 9.51 36.35 26.19
N GLU A 143 9.64 37.18 27.21
CA GLU A 143 10.93 37.49 27.82
C GLU A 143 11.61 36.19 28.30
N GLY A 144 12.92 36.06 28.08
CA GLY A 144 13.66 34.80 28.32
C GLY A 144 13.70 33.82 27.15
N SER A 145 12.94 34.06 26.07
CA SER A 145 12.91 33.17 24.90
C SER A 145 13.52 33.83 23.66
N THR A 146 14.37 33.13 22.91
CA THR A 146 15.01 33.66 21.69
C THR A 146 15.06 32.62 20.56
N ILE A 147 14.98 33.07 19.30
CA ILE A 147 15.19 32.20 18.14
C ILE A 147 16.68 32.23 17.79
N SER A 148 17.32 31.07 17.73
CA SER A 148 18.71 30.93 17.31
C SER A 148 18.86 29.69 16.42
N ASN A 149 19.47 29.85 15.25
CA ASN A 149 19.74 28.77 14.30
C ASN A 149 18.52 27.89 13.97
N GLY A 150 17.33 28.48 13.84
CA GLY A 150 16.12 27.72 13.53
C GLY A 150 15.62 26.83 14.68
N THR A 151 16.02 27.13 15.92
CA THR A 151 15.46 26.54 17.15
C THR A 151 14.99 27.65 18.09
N VAL A 152 14.15 27.32 19.07
CA VAL A 152 13.74 28.29 20.11
C VAL A 152 14.46 27.94 21.40
N LEU A 153 15.35 28.82 21.84
CA LEU A 153 16.02 28.74 23.13
C LEU A 153 15.12 29.37 24.20
N LEU A 154 14.73 28.59 25.20
CA LEU A 154 13.93 29.01 26.33
C LEU A 154 14.86 29.09 27.55
N THR A 155 15.21 30.32 27.96
CA THR A 155 16.11 30.61 29.09
C THR A 155 15.33 31.37 30.16
N PRO A 156 14.77 30.69 31.17
CA PRO A 156 14.00 31.36 32.21
C PRO A 156 14.88 32.40 32.93
N LEU A 157 14.27 33.49 33.39
CA LEU A 157 14.95 34.50 34.20
C LEU A 157 14.69 34.23 35.69
N GLU A 158 15.45 34.88 36.56
CA GLU A 158 15.34 34.71 38.02
C GLU A 158 13.89 34.79 38.53
N LYS A 159 13.10 35.72 37.99
CA LYS A 159 11.71 36.00 38.43
C LYS A 159 10.66 35.91 37.33
N SER A 160 11.05 35.57 36.11
CA SER A 160 10.13 35.50 34.96
C SER A 160 10.28 34.17 34.23
N PRO A 161 9.17 33.49 33.89
CA PRO A 161 9.24 32.25 33.14
C PRO A 161 9.70 32.52 31.69
N ALA A 162 10.32 31.52 31.07
CA ALA A 162 10.53 31.53 29.62
C ALA A 162 9.40 30.75 28.96
N SER A 163 8.66 31.39 28.06
CA SER A 163 7.55 30.77 27.36
C SER A 163 7.55 31.09 25.88
N PHE A 164 6.82 30.27 25.14
CA PHE A 164 6.40 30.57 23.80
C PHE A 164 4.92 30.23 23.65
N SER A 165 4.26 30.94 22.74
CA SER A 165 2.88 30.66 22.37
C SER A 165 2.78 30.43 20.88
N TRP A 166 2.05 29.38 20.52
CA TRP A 166 1.70 29.08 19.15
C TRP A 166 0.19 28.98 19.04
N GLN A 167 -0.34 29.55 17.97
CA GLN A 167 -1.75 29.42 17.63
C GLN A 167 -1.88 28.90 16.21
N GLY A 168 -2.58 27.78 16.06
CA GLY A 168 -2.83 27.25 14.73
C GLY A 168 -3.71 26.01 14.76
N ARG A 169 -3.81 25.37 13.61
CA ARG A 169 -4.66 24.19 13.43
C ARG A 169 -3.90 22.93 13.80
N THR A 170 -4.54 22.04 14.55
CA THR A 170 -3.94 20.79 15.04
C THR A 170 -4.74 19.57 14.56
N TRP A 171 -4.04 18.46 14.34
CA TRP A 171 -4.64 17.18 13.97
C TRP A 171 -4.16 16.10 14.93
N GLU A 172 -5.10 15.55 15.70
CA GLU A 172 -4.88 14.48 16.69
C GLU A 172 -4.03 14.89 17.90
N ARG A 173 -2.79 15.32 17.66
CA ARG A 173 -1.82 15.69 18.67
C ARG A 173 -0.87 16.77 18.18
N VAL A 174 -0.23 17.47 19.11
CA VAL A 174 0.90 18.35 18.83
C VAL A 174 2.14 17.77 19.47
N GLU A 175 3.14 17.46 18.66
CA GLU A 175 4.42 16.93 19.08
C GLU A 175 5.42 18.07 19.23
N PHE A 176 6.20 18.02 20.30
CA PHE A 176 7.26 18.96 20.63
C PHE A 176 8.54 18.16 20.88
N SER A 177 9.65 18.59 20.30
CA SER A 177 10.96 18.01 20.58
C SER A 177 11.84 19.03 21.27
N PHE A 178 12.39 18.67 22.42
CA PHE A 178 13.27 19.50 23.24
C PHE A 178 14.65 18.86 23.38
N SER A 179 15.69 19.69 23.46
CA SER A 179 17.07 19.29 23.75
C SER A 179 17.71 20.25 24.75
N HIS A 180 18.92 19.94 25.23
CA HIS A 180 19.69 20.80 26.14
C HIS A 180 18.91 21.23 27.40
N TYR A 181 18.13 20.33 27.98
CA TYR A 181 17.39 20.55 29.23
C TYR A 181 18.17 19.99 30.43
N LEU A 182 17.89 20.48 31.64
CA LEU A 182 18.41 19.89 32.87
C LEU A 182 17.49 18.73 33.30
N PRO A 183 18.00 17.51 33.55
CA PRO A 183 17.18 16.42 34.06
C PRO A 183 16.49 16.80 35.37
N GLY A 184 15.21 16.41 35.52
CA GLY A 184 14.36 16.77 36.65
C GLY A 184 13.65 18.13 36.53
N SER A 185 13.99 18.97 35.54
CA SER A 185 13.24 20.20 35.31
C SER A 185 11.86 19.93 34.69
N GLN A 186 10.97 20.90 34.83
CA GLN A 186 9.59 20.79 34.37
C GLN A 186 9.29 21.79 33.25
N ILE A 187 8.39 21.38 32.35
CA ILE A 187 7.79 22.22 31.34
C ILE A 187 6.27 22.08 31.41
N THR A 188 5.57 23.21 31.36
CA THR A 188 4.11 23.25 31.48
C THR A 188 3.50 23.59 30.12
N PHE A 189 2.55 22.77 29.68
CA PHE A 189 1.80 22.98 28.47
C PHE A 189 0.40 23.47 28.81
N HIS A 190 0.09 24.72 28.49
CA HIS A 190 -1.25 25.29 28.63
C HIS A 190 -1.98 25.25 27.28
N TYR A 191 -3.08 24.50 27.22
CA TYR A 191 -3.89 24.37 26.00
C TYR A 191 -5.34 24.08 26.36
N ALA A 192 -6.30 24.64 25.61
CA ALA A 192 -7.73 24.38 25.80
C ALA A 192 -8.25 24.55 27.26
N GLY A 193 -7.63 25.40 28.07
CA GLY A 193 -7.97 25.59 29.49
C GLY A 193 -7.48 24.48 30.43
N GLN A 194 -6.68 23.55 29.92
CA GLN A 194 -5.96 22.52 30.67
C GLN A 194 -4.48 22.90 30.80
N SER A 195 -3.79 22.26 31.74
CA SER A 195 -2.35 22.45 31.96
C SER A 195 -1.74 21.11 32.31
N ASP A 196 -0.87 20.63 31.44
CA ASP A 196 -0.12 19.39 31.66
C ASP A 196 1.32 19.74 32.00
N ILE A 197 1.84 19.12 33.05
CA ILE A 197 3.23 19.29 33.48
C ILE A 197 4.00 18.06 33.03
N PHE A 198 5.07 18.30 32.28
CA PHE A 198 5.99 17.27 31.83
C PHE A 198 7.33 17.47 32.52
N TYR A 199 7.89 16.37 33.04
CA TYR A 199 9.20 16.37 33.70
C TYR A 199 10.21 15.72 32.78
N PHE A 200 11.37 16.36 32.62
CA PHE A 200 12.50 15.75 31.94
C PHE A 200 13.07 14.63 32.82
N GLU A 201 13.13 13.39 32.32
CA GLU A 201 13.55 12.23 33.12
C GLU A 201 15.00 12.37 33.64
N GLU A 202 15.23 12.05 34.92
CA GLU A 202 16.55 12.16 35.58
C GLU A 202 17.62 11.22 35.01
N ASN A 203 17.21 10.10 34.40
CA ASN A 203 18.13 9.02 33.99
C ASN A 203 18.37 8.92 32.48
N ASN A 204 17.83 9.84 31.68
CA ASN A 204 17.91 9.69 30.24
C ASN A 204 19.16 10.40 29.68
N GLN A 205 20.11 9.62 29.15
CA GLN A 205 21.30 10.15 28.47
C GLN A 205 20.99 10.69 27.06
N GLU A 206 19.73 10.61 26.64
CA GLU A 206 19.29 11.10 25.33
C GLU A 206 19.48 12.61 25.20
N THR A 207 20.02 13.04 24.06
CA THR A 207 20.26 14.46 23.75
C THR A 207 18.99 15.24 23.47
N SER A 208 17.86 14.55 23.24
CA SER A 208 16.56 15.16 22.94
C SER A 208 15.41 14.30 23.41
N ILE A 209 14.35 14.92 23.91
CA ILE A 209 13.10 14.26 24.28
C ILE A 209 11.97 14.75 23.38
N THR A 210 11.10 13.83 22.96
CA THR A 210 9.87 14.18 22.23
C THR A 210 8.68 13.92 23.12
N THR A 211 7.85 14.94 23.31
CA THR A 211 6.59 14.85 24.04
C THR A 211 5.44 15.29 23.17
N SER A 212 4.23 14.79 23.43
CA SER A 212 3.06 15.09 22.62
C SER A 212 1.85 15.40 23.48
N ILE A 213 1.10 16.41 23.07
CA ILE A 213 -0.19 16.74 23.67
C ILE A 213 -1.28 16.18 22.77
N GLU A 214 -2.12 15.30 23.32
CA GLU A 214 -3.34 14.88 22.64
C GLU A 214 -4.40 15.99 22.70
N ILE A 215 -5.01 16.32 21.57
CA ILE A 215 -6.03 17.37 21.53
C ILE A 215 -7.32 16.82 22.16
N PRO A 216 -7.82 17.40 23.27
CA PRO A 216 -9.00 16.88 23.97
C PRO A 216 -10.21 16.86 23.05
N GLY A 217 -10.92 15.73 23.03
CA GLY A 217 -12.09 15.56 22.19
C GLY A 217 -11.80 15.31 20.71
N PHE A 218 -10.53 15.12 20.29
CA PHE A 218 -10.21 14.79 18.91
C PHE A 218 -10.92 13.52 18.41
N TRP A 219 -11.15 12.54 19.29
CA TRP A 219 -11.93 11.33 18.96
C TRP A 219 -13.33 11.68 18.41
N LEU A 220 -13.95 12.78 18.87
CA LEU A 220 -15.23 13.25 18.37
C LEU A 220 -15.07 13.85 16.97
N TYR A 221 -13.98 14.56 16.69
CA TYR A 221 -13.67 15.08 15.35
C TYR A 221 -13.34 13.96 14.36
N ASP A 222 -12.53 12.98 14.74
CA ASP A 222 -12.25 11.78 13.94
C ASP A 222 -13.54 10.98 13.71
N PHE A 223 -14.34 10.77 14.75
CA PHE A 223 -15.65 10.12 14.65
C PHE A 223 -16.58 10.90 13.72
N LEU A 224 -16.73 12.21 13.87
CA LEU A 224 -17.59 13.04 13.02
C LEU A 224 -17.07 13.12 11.58
N SER A 225 -15.76 13.17 11.35
CA SER A 225 -15.15 13.11 10.01
C SER A 225 -15.42 11.76 9.35
N ARG A 226 -15.20 10.66 10.08
CA ARG A 226 -15.50 9.31 9.59
C ARG A 226 -16.99 9.10 9.36
N VAL A 227 -17.85 9.55 10.28
CA VAL A 227 -19.31 9.47 10.15
C VAL A 227 -19.80 10.38 9.04
N SER A 228 -19.24 11.57 8.83
CA SER A 228 -19.59 12.44 7.72
C SER A 228 -19.17 11.83 6.39
N THR A 229 -17.97 11.27 6.31
CA THR A 229 -17.46 10.57 5.12
C THR A 229 -18.29 9.32 4.83
N LEU A 230 -18.55 8.48 5.85
CA LEU A 230 -19.41 7.29 5.74
C LEU A 230 -20.85 7.66 5.42
N SER A 231 -21.40 8.73 6.00
CA SER A 231 -22.75 9.22 5.72
C SER A 231 -22.82 9.80 4.32
N SER A 232 -21.78 10.46 3.83
CA SER A 232 -21.71 11.00 2.47
C SER A 232 -21.58 9.88 1.44
N ILE A 233 -20.71 8.91 1.70
CA ILE A 233 -20.62 7.67 0.92
C ILE A 233 -21.96 6.93 0.97
N PHE A 234 -22.56 6.79 2.15
CA PHE A 234 -23.85 6.12 2.32
C PHE A 234 -24.97 6.89 1.63
N ILE A 235 -25.00 8.23 1.67
CA ILE A 235 -25.99 9.06 0.98
C ILE A 235 -25.78 8.99 -0.52
N VAL A 236 -24.54 8.94 -1.01
CA VAL A 236 -24.24 8.72 -2.44
C VAL A 236 -24.66 7.32 -2.85
N LEU A 237 -24.27 6.29 -2.11
CA LEU A 237 -24.65 4.90 -2.35
C LEU A 237 -26.15 4.67 -2.18
N TYR A 238 -26.80 5.35 -1.25
CA TYR A 238 -28.23 5.32 -1.00
C TYR A 238 -28.97 6.12 -2.07
N SER A 239 -28.47 7.26 -2.52
CA SER A 239 -29.05 8.00 -3.65
C SER A 239 -28.91 7.21 -4.95
N ILE A 240 -27.78 6.52 -5.11
CA ILE A 240 -27.56 5.55 -6.18
C ILE A 240 -28.54 4.38 -6.01
N SER A 241 -28.65 3.76 -4.84
CA SER A 241 -29.52 2.61 -4.57
C SER A 241 -31.00 2.93 -4.64
N PHE A 242 -31.39 4.12 -4.19
CA PHE A 242 -32.72 4.70 -4.32
C PHE A 242 -33.03 5.00 -5.79
N SER A 243 -32.05 5.51 -6.55
CA SER A 243 -32.18 5.61 -8.00
C SER A 243 -32.28 4.23 -8.66
N LEU A 244 -31.57 3.21 -8.16
CA LEU A 244 -31.66 1.84 -8.66
C LEU A 244 -33.01 1.18 -8.34
N LEU A 245 -33.62 1.52 -7.20
CA LEU A 245 -34.92 1.03 -6.75
C LEU A 245 -36.09 1.77 -7.41
N CYS A 246 -36.02 3.11 -7.54
CA CYS A 246 -37.04 3.92 -8.20
C CYS A 246 -37.01 3.78 -9.73
N PHE A 247 -35.86 3.44 -10.30
CA PHE A 247 -35.72 3.13 -11.72
C PHE A 247 -35.40 1.65 -11.89
N SER A 248 -36.41 0.80 -11.66
CA SER A 248 -36.40 -0.67 -11.87
C SER A 248 -36.19 -1.12 -13.33
N GLY A 249 -35.57 -0.27 -14.15
CA GLY A 249 -35.09 -0.63 -15.48
C GLY A 249 -33.64 -1.10 -15.42
N ASN A 250 -33.33 -2.16 -16.17
CA ASN A 250 -31.96 -2.65 -16.43
C ASN A 250 -30.97 -1.55 -16.87
N PHE A 251 -31.45 -0.38 -17.30
CA PHE A 251 -30.63 0.74 -17.78
C PHE A 251 -29.84 1.45 -16.65
N THR A 252 -30.48 1.79 -15.53
CA THR A 252 -29.83 2.55 -14.44
C THR A 252 -28.76 1.71 -13.75
N VAL A 253 -29.03 0.43 -13.47
CA VAL A 253 -28.06 -0.54 -12.93
C VAL A 253 -26.83 -0.64 -13.84
N ASN A 254 -27.05 -0.62 -15.16
CA ASN A 254 -25.95 -0.65 -16.11
C ASN A 254 -25.11 0.63 -16.11
N ILE A 255 -25.73 1.82 -16.03
CA ILE A 255 -24.98 3.09 -15.95
C ILE A 255 -24.13 3.13 -14.68
N VAL A 256 -24.71 2.87 -13.51
CA VAL A 256 -24.00 2.95 -12.22
C VAL A 256 -22.81 2.01 -12.19
N LYS A 257 -23.01 0.78 -12.66
CA LYS A 257 -21.95 -0.22 -12.77
C LYS A 257 -20.80 0.26 -13.66
N TRP A 258 -21.11 0.86 -14.81
CA TRP A 258 -20.08 1.40 -15.71
C TRP A 258 -19.37 2.62 -15.12
N VAL A 259 -20.13 3.60 -14.62
CA VAL A 259 -19.58 4.83 -14.04
C VAL A 259 -18.70 4.52 -12.85
N GLY A 260 -19.14 3.63 -11.94
CA GLY A 260 -18.36 3.24 -10.77
C GLY A 260 -17.07 2.51 -11.15
N VAL A 261 -17.11 1.57 -12.08
CA VAL A 261 -15.90 0.86 -12.54
C VAL A 261 -14.93 1.80 -13.24
N VAL A 262 -15.41 2.67 -14.13
CA VAL A 262 -14.58 3.67 -14.81
C VAL A 262 -13.96 4.64 -13.80
N PHE A 263 -14.73 5.10 -12.82
CA PHE A 263 -14.23 5.95 -11.74
C PHE A 263 -13.05 5.30 -11.01
N PHE A 264 -13.18 4.04 -10.56
CA PHE A 264 -12.10 3.36 -9.86
C PHE A 264 -10.88 3.08 -10.76
N ILE A 265 -11.09 2.78 -12.05
CA ILE A 265 -9.98 2.65 -13.00
C ILE A 265 -9.21 3.96 -13.11
N LEU A 266 -9.90 5.09 -13.31
CA LEU A 266 -9.27 6.40 -13.40
C LEU A 266 -8.56 6.79 -12.10
N TRP A 267 -9.15 6.48 -10.95
CA TRP A 267 -8.52 6.70 -9.65
C TRP A 267 -7.23 5.89 -9.50
N LEU A 268 -7.24 4.60 -9.84
CA LEU A 268 -6.06 3.74 -9.78
C LEU A 268 -4.98 4.19 -10.76
N LEU A 269 -5.35 4.65 -11.96
CA LEU A 269 -4.41 5.23 -12.92
C LEU A 269 -3.77 6.52 -12.40
N ASN A 270 -4.55 7.38 -11.74
CA ASN A 270 -3.99 8.58 -11.12
C ASN A 270 -3.05 8.23 -9.95
N TYR A 271 -3.42 7.25 -9.12
CA TYR A 271 -2.55 6.77 -8.04
C TYR A 271 -1.22 6.21 -8.59
N ALA A 272 -1.29 5.36 -9.62
CA ALA A 272 -0.11 4.85 -10.32
C ALA A 272 0.75 5.98 -10.90
N ARG A 273 0.13 7.01 -11.49
CA ARG A 273 0.82 8.21 -11.99
C ARG A 273 1.57 8.92 -10.86
N VAL A 274 0.94 9.16 -9.71
CA VAL A 274 1.58 9.84 -8.58
C VAL A 274 2.83 9.08 -8.13
N LEU A 275 2.75 7.75 -7.99
CA LEU A 275 3.90 6.92 -7.64
C LEU A 275 5.00 6.94 -8.71
N LEU A 276 4.60 6.90 -9.98
CA LEU A 276 5.53 6.88 -11.10
C LEU A 276 6.37 8.15 -11.18
N PHE A 277 5.76 9.32 -10.96
CA PHE A 277 6.41 10.63 -11.09
C PHE A 277 7.04 11.15 -9.79
N ASN A 278 6.89 10.47 -8.66
CA ASN A 278 7.60 10.85 -7.44
C ASN A 278 9.12 10.60 -7.63
N PRO A 279 9.98 11.63 -7.57
CA PRO A 279 11.42 11.45 -7.78
C PRO A 279 12.12 10.75 -6.61
N ASN A 280 11.50 10.72 -5.44
CA ASN A 280 12.09 10.19 -4.22
C ASN A 280 11.65 8.72 -3.98
N PRO A 281 12.46 7.91 -3.28
CA PRO A 281 12.05 6.59 -2.83
C PRO A 281 10.72 6.60 -2.08
N ALA A 282 9.93 5.55 -2.26
CA ALA A 282 8.67 5.34 -1.56
C ALA A 282 8.76 4.19 -0.53
N GLU A 283 9.93 3.54 -0.42
CA GLU A 283 10.29 2.58 0.62
C GLU A 283 11.80 2.62 0.88
N TYR A 284 12.20 2.32 2.12
CA TYR A 284 13.59 2.35 2.60
C TYR A 284 14.62 1.70 1.67
N ARG A 285 14.31 0.51 1.14
CA ARG A 285 15.22 -0.30 0.30
C ARG A 285 14.93 -0.22 -1.18
N GLU A 286 14.16 0.78 -1.64
CA GLU A 286 13.77 0.85 -3.05
C GLU A 286 15.00 1.01 -3.98
N GLY A 287 16.01 1.77 -3.56
CA GLY A 287 17.23 2.00 -4.32
C GLY A 287 18.09 0.75 -4.57
N ALA A 288 17.92 -0.32 -3.79
CA ALA A 288 18.71 -1.55 -3.94
C ALA A 288 18.61 -2.17 -5.35
N ASN A 289 17.41 -2.14 -5.96
CA ASN A 289 17.26 -2.66 -7.32
C ASN A 289 17.90 -1.75 -8.37
N LEU A 290 17.94 -0.44 -8.14
CA LEU A 290 18.64 0.48 -9.04
C LEU A 290 20.13 0.18 -9.01
N LEU A 291 20.71 0.00 -7.81
CA LEU A 291 22.11 -0.34 -7.65
C LEU A 291 22.47 -1.66 -8.34
N MET A 292 21.61 -2.67 -8.22
CA MET A 292 21.84 -3.95 -8.91
C MET A 292 21.79 -3.80 -10.44
N THR A 293 20.87 -2.99 -10.97
CA THR A 293 20.84 -2.67 -12.41
C THR A 293 22.07 -1.87 -12.84
N GLU A 294 22.56 -0.97 -11.99
CA GLU A 294 23.76 -0.17 -12.25
C GLU A 294 24.99 -1.05 -12.47
N TYR A 295 25.19 -2.03 -11.60
CA TYR A 295 26.29 -2.99 -11.76
C TYR A 295 26.15 -3.84 -13.03
N LEU A 296 24.93 -4.23 -13.40
CA LEU A 296 24.68 -4.94 -14.65
C LEU A 296 24.98 -4.08 -15.89
N LEU A 297 24.66 -2.77 -15.85
CA LEU A 297 25.01 -1.83 -16.93
C LEU A 297 26.52 -1.71 -17.09
N GLN A 298 27.27 -1.81 -16.00
CA GLN A 298 28.75 -1.81 -15.98
C GLN A 298 29.36 -3.17 -16.37
N GLY A 299 28.54 -4.18 -16.70
CA GLY A 299 28.99 -5.53 -17.01
C GLY A 299 29.52 -6.31 -15.80
N LYS A 300 29.25 -5.85 -14.58
CA LYS A 300 29.64 -6.52 -13.33
C LYS A 300 28.60 -7.55 -12.92
N ASN A 301 29.06 -8.57 -12.22
CA ASN A 301 28.20 -9.62 -11.68
C ASN A 301 27.67 -9.23 -10.29
N PRO A 302 26.36 -8.94 -10.11
CA PRO A 302 25.85 -8.50 -8.83
C PRO A 302 25.83 -9.58 -7.74
N PHE A 303 25.98 -10.86 -8.10
CA PHE A 303 26.00 -12.00 -7.18
C PHE A 303 27.38 -12.64 -7.08
N SER A 304 28.44 -11.98 -7.53
CA SER A 304 29.80 -12.42 -7.26
C SER A 304 30.16 -12.17 -5.79
N VAL A 305 31.07 -12.96 -5.24
CA VAL A 305 31.57 -12.77 -3.86
C VAL A 305 32.21 -11.39 -3.67
N GLU A 306 32.93 -10.89 -4.68
CA GLU A 306 33.62 -9.59 -4.65
C GLU A 306 32.69 -8.39 -4.44
N ASN A 307 31.45 -8.46 -4.94
CA ASN A 307 30.48 -7.36 -4.82
C ASN A 307 29.57 -7.50 -3.59
N GLN A 308 29.83 -8.49 -2.73
CA GLN A 308 29.17 -8.63 -1.44
C GLN A 308 29.95 -7.89 -0.35
N PRO A 309 29.27 -7.32 0.67
CA PRO A 309 27.83 -7.41 0.97
C PRO A 309 26.95 -6.34 0.31
N LEU A 310 27.53 -5.37 -0.42
CA LEU A 310 26.80 -4.23 -0.98
C LEU A 310 25.58 -4.65 -1.81
N LEU A 311 25.73 -5.66 -2.67
CA LEU A 311 24.68 -6.13 -3.57
C LEU A 311 23.86 -7.32 -3.03
N ASN A 312 23.97 -7.61 -1.74
CA ASN A 312 23.20 -8.68 -1.13
C ASN A 312 21.69 -8.37 -1.27
N THR A 313 20.92 -9.31 -1.81
CA THR A 313 19.48 -9.14 -2.00
C THR A 313 18.74 -10.47 -1.86
N ASN A 314 17.61 -10.45 -1.16
CA ASN A 314 16.70 -11.58 -1.09
C ASN A 314 15.77 -11.72 -2.31
N LYS A 315 15.95 -10.84 -3.32
CA LYS A 315 15.16 -10.79 -4.55
C LYS A 315 15.96 -11.36 -5.72
N GLY A 316 15.28 -12.00 -6.66
CA GLY A 316 15.94 -12.62 -7.81
C GLY A 316 16.31 -11.64 -8.91
N PHE A 317 17.28 -12.02 -9.77
CA PHE A 317 17.87 -11.14 -10.77
C PHE A 317 16.97 -10.81 -11.97
N LEU A 318 15.94 -11.62 -12.23
CA LEU A 318 15.22 -11.56 -13.50
C LEU A 318 14.58 -10.19 -13.75
N TYR A 319 14.09 -9.53 -12.69
CA TYR A 319 13.52 -8.18 -12.80
C TYR A 319 14.52 -7.18 -13.37
N ASN A 320 15.74 -7.15 -12.84
CA ASN A 320 16.77 -6.22 -13.29
C ASN A 320 17.22 -6.49 -14.71
N PHE A 321 17.23 -7.76 -15.15
CA PHE A 321 17.45 -8.10 -16.56
C PHE A 321 16.35 -7.58 -17.49
N VAL A 322 15.08 -7.57 -17.03
CA VAL A 322 13.97 -6.98 -17.79
C VAL A 322 14.08 -5.46 -17.83
N VAL A 323 14.54 -4.83 -16.75
CA VAL A 323 14.73 -3.37 -16.67
C VAL A 323 15.96 -2.91 -17.46
N LEU A 324 17.03 -3.71 -17.50
CA LEU A 324 18.34 -3.39 -18.08
C LEU A 324 18.29 -2.69 -19.45
N PRO A 325 17.57 -3.21 -20.47
CA PRO A 325 17.52 -2.53 -21.78
C PRO A 325 16.87 -1.14 -21.71
N PHE A 326 15.90 -0.93 -20.81
CA PHE A 326 15.26 0.37 -20.64
C PHE A 326 16.15 1.33 -19.84
N ALA A 327 16.84 0.83 -18.82
CA ALA A 327 17.81 1.62 -18.06
C ALA A 327 18.98 2.06 -18.95
N ALA A 328 19.46 1.19 -19.86
CA ALA A 328 20.50 1.53 -20.82
C ALA A 328 20.07 2.63 -21.82
N LEU A 329 18.78 2.67 -22.19
CA LEU A 329 18.26 3.63 -23.18
C LEU A 329 17.78 4.94 -22.57
N PHE A 330 17.21 4.91 -21.37
CA PHE A 330 16.51 6.04 -20.74
C PHE A 330 17.12 6.47 -19.40
N GLY A 331 18.21 5.84 -18.97
CA GLY A 331 18.85 6.06 -17.68
C GLY A 331 18.31 5.15 -16.57
N ASN A 332 19.17 4.83 -15.61
CA ASN A 332 18.86 3.99 -14.45
C ASN A 332 18.17 4.79 -13.34
N THR A 333 16.86 5.04 -13.49
CA THR A 333 16.08 5.91 -12.59
C THR A 333 14.93 5.17 -11.92
N LEU A 334 14.45 5.70 -10.79
CA LEU A 334 13.25 5.16 -10.10
C LEU A 334 12.04 5.12 -11.03
N PHE A 335 11.86 6.15 -11.85
CA PHE A 335 10.80 6.23 -12.85
C PHE A 335 10.78 4.99 -13.77
N ILE A 336 11.93 4.61 -14.34
CA ILE A 336 12.02 3.48 -15.27
C ILE A 336 11.68 2.16 -14.57
N HIS A 337 12.23 1.93 -13.38
CA HIS A 337 11.93 0.72 -12.62
C HIS A 337 10.45 0.64 -12.21
N ARG A 338 9.87 1.73 -11.71
CA ARG A 338 8.45 1.82 -11.38
C ARG A 338 7.55 1.64 -12.60
N LEU A 339 7.92 2.21 -13.76
CA LEU A 339 7.18 2.03 -15.00
C LEU A 339 7.10 0.55 -15.39
N ILE A 340 8.23 -0.16 -15.32
CA ILE A 340 8.28 -1.59 -15.61
C ILE A 340 7.42 -2.38 -14.62
N SER A 341 7.48 -2.08 -13.33
CA SER A 341 6.59 -2.68 -12.32
C SER A 341 5.11 -2.44 -12.67
N MET A 342 4.73 -1.21 -13.02
CA MET A 342 3.36 -0.84 -13.39
C MET A 342 2.86 -1.54 -14.65
N ILE A 343 3.73 -1.74 -15.65
CA ILE A 343 3.40 -2.50 -16.87
C ILE A 343 3.02 -3.95 -16.51
N PHE A 344 3.79 -4.61 -15.65
CA PHE A 344 3.49 -5.98 -15.23
C PHE A 344 2.28 -6.09 -14.29
N ILE A 345 2.03 -5.06 -13.46
CA ILE A 345 0.77 -4.94 -12.73
C ILE A 345 -0.41 -4.85 -13.72
N PHE A 346 -0.31 -4.01 -14.74
CA PHE A 346 -1.33 -3.90 -15.78
C PHE A 346 -1.56 -5.23 -16.50
N PHE A 347 -0.49 -5.95 -16.86
CA PHE A 347 -0.62 -7.29 -17.47
C PHE A 347 -1.28 -8.30 -16.53
N SER A 348 -1.04 -8.22 -15.22
CA SER A 348 -1.76 -9.03 -14.23
C SER A 348 -3.26 -8.73 -14.25
N CYS A 349 -3.65 -7.46 -14.26
CA CYS A 349 -5.05 -7.03 -14.38
C CYS A 349 -5.70 -7.53 -15.68
N VAL A 350 -4.99 -7.43 -16.82
CA VAL A 350 -5.45 -7.94 -18.12
C VAL A 350 -5.65 -9.46 -18.06
N LEU A 351 -4.76 -10.20 -17.41
CA LEU A 351 -4.90 -11.64 -17.30
C LEU A 351 -6.14 -12.04 -16.49
N ILE A 352 -6.41 -11.38 -15.35
CA ILE A 352 -7.65 -11.58 -14.58
C ILE A 352 -8.87 -11.28 -15.46
N PHE A 353 -8.85 -10.16 -16.16
CA PHE A 353 -9.90 -9.79 -17.09
C PHE A 353 -10.14 -10.89 -18.14
N LEU A 354 -9.09 -11.39 -18.79
CA LEU A 354 -9.20 -12.44 -19.82
C LEU A 354 -9.79 -13.75 -19.26
N VAL A 355 -9.39 -14.16 -18.06
CA VAL A 355 -9.94 -15.34 -17.38
C VAL A 355 -11.44 -15.16 -17.08
N LEU A 356 -11.82 -14.00 -16.57
CA LEU A 356 -13.23 -13.67 -16.31
C LEU A 356 -14.05 -13.62 -17.59
N ARG A 357 -13.50 -13.04 -18.67
CA ARG A 357 -14.15 -12.99 -19.99
C ARG A 357 -14.30 -14.37 -20.62
N LYS A 358 -13.30 -15.25 -20.54
CA LYS A 358 -13.42 -16.66 -20.96
C LYS A 358 -14.54 -17.38 -20.18
N SER A 359 -14.79 -16.96 -18.94
CA SER A 359 -15.87 -17.48 -18.10
C SER A 359 -17.23 -16.79 -18.32
N SER A 360 -17.37 -16.02 -19.41
CA SER A 360 -18.60 -15.28 -19.76
C SER A 360 -19.07 -14.27 -18.71
N VAL A 361 -18.21 -13.83 -17.79
CA VAL A 361 -18.54 -12.81 -16.79
C VAL A 361 -18.79 -11.47 -17.48
N PRO A 362 -19.91 -10.76 -17.22
CA PRO A 362 -20.23 -9.51 -17.93
C PRO A 362 -19.09 -8.48 -17.89
N LEU A 363 -18.94 -7.72 -18.98
CA LEU A 363 -17.76 -6.88 -19.21
C LEU A 363 -17.41 -5.94 -18.04
N PRO A 364 -18.36 -5.22 -17.41
CA PRO A 364 -18.02 -4.33 -16.30
C PRO A 364 -17.55 -5.05 -15.05
N PHE A 365 -18.06 -6.27 -14.80
CA PHE A 365 -17.58 -7.09 -13.69
C PHE A 365 -16.21 -7.70 -13.98
N ALA A 366 -15.93 -8.07 -15.23
CA ALA A 366 -14.59 -8.49 -15.63
C ALA A 366 -13.57 -7.35 -15.47
N LEU A 367 -13.94 -6.12 -15.87
CA LEU A 367 -13.14 -4.92 -15.62
C LEU A 367 -12.96 -4.67 -14.12
N ALA A 368 -14.04 -4.73 -13.33
CA ALA A 368 -13.97 -4.58 -11.88
C ALA A 368 -13.04 -5.62 -11.22
N GLY A 369 -13.08 -6.89 -11.65
CA GLY A 369 -12.16 -7.91 -11.16
C GLY A 369 -10.70 -7.58 -11.48
N GLY A 370 -10.42 -7.05 -12.67
CA GLY A 370 -9.12 -6.50 -13.02
C GLY A 370 -8.74 -5.28 -12.17
N SER A 371 -9.67 -4.36 -11.91
CA SER A 371 -9.46 -3.19 -11.05
C SER A 371 -9.17 -3.56 -9.60
N ILE A 372 -9.88 -4.55 -9.04
CA ILE A 372 -9.62 -5.08 -7.69
C ILE A 372 -8.20 -5.66 -7.63
N MET A 373 -7.78 -6.42 -8.65
CA MET A 373 -6.40 -6.91 -8.76
C MET A 373 -5.39 -5.75 -8.82
N GLY A 374 -5.70 -4.72 -9.61
CA GLY A 374 -4.88 -3.51 -9.70
C GLY A 374 -4.72 -2.82 -8.36
N ALA A 375 -5.82 -2.63 -7.62
CA ALA A 375 -5.78 -2.03 -6.29
C ALA A 375 -4.96 -2.87 -5.30
N CYS A 376 -5.08 -4.20 -5.34
CA CYS A 376 -4.25 -5.09 -4.53
C CYS A 376 -2.76 -5.00 -4.89
N SER A 377 -2.44 -4.86 -6.17
CA SER A 377 -1.06 -4.80 -6.67
C SER A 377 -0.41 -3.42 -6.52
N LEU A 378 -1.21 -2.37 -6.33
CA LEU A 378 -0.74 -1.03 -6.04
C LEU A 378 -0.49 -0.82 -4.53
N PHE A 379 -0.71 -1.83 -3.70
CA PHE A 379 -0.50 -1.75 -2.26
C PHE A 379 0.98 -1.88 -1.87
N TYR A 380 1.36 -1.06 -0.88
CA TYR A 380 2.65 -1.14 -0.18
C TYR A 380 3.83 -1.13 -1.16
N VAL A 381 4.71 -2.13 -1.10
CA VAL A 381 5.95 -2.20 -1.90
C VAL A 381 5.79 -2.85 -3.27
N SER A 382 4.58 -3.25 -3.68
CA SER A 382 4.37 -3.90 -4.98
C SER A 382 4.53 -2.98 -6.21
N PRO A 383 4.10 -1.70 -6.20
CA PRO A 383 4.18 -0.82 -7.37
C PRO A 383 5.51 -0.09 -7.56
N ILE A 384 6.42 -0.21 -6.60
CA ILE A 384 7.68 0.54 -6.58
C ILE A 384 8.77 -0.16 -7.41
N ALA A 385 10.02 0.34 -7.39
CA ALA A 385 11.16 -0.28 -8.07
C ALA A 385 11.55 -1.63 -7.44
N ARG A 386 10.72 -2.66 -7.64
CA ARG A 386 10.81 -3.99 -7.03
C ARG A 386 10.30 -5.09 -7.95
N VAL A 387 10.76 -6.29 -7.67
CA VAL A 387 10.46 -7.52 -8.44
C VAL A 387 9.00 -7.99 -8.36
N ASP A 388 8.21 -7.41 -7.44
CA ASP A 388 6.88 -7.86 -7.06
C ASP A 388 5.87 -7.85 -8.24
N GLY A 389 5.84 -6.78 -9.03
CA GLY A 389 4.93 -6.67 -10.18
C GLY A 389 5.21 -7.73 -11.26
N LEU A 390 6.46 -7.87 -11.67
CA LEU A 390 6.89 -8.88 -12.66
C LEU A 390 6.63 -10.31 -12.14
N GLY A 391 7.06 -10.60 -10.91
CA GLY A 391 6.92 -11.94 -10.35
C GLY A 391 5.46 -12.36 -10.21
N THR A 392 4.58 -11.45 -9.78
CA THR A 392 3.13 -11.68 -9.71
C THR A 392 2.56 -11.99 -11.09
N PHE A 393 2.91 -11.20 -12.12
CA PHE A 393 2.46 -11.47 -13.48
C PHE A 393 2.89 -12.86 -13.96
N LEU A 394 4.17 -13.21 -13.80
CA LEU A 394 4.70 -14.51 -14.22
C LEU A 394 4.03 -15.66 -13.46
N PHE A 395 3.82 -15.53 -12.15
CA PHE A 395 3.09 -16.48 -11.32
C PHE A 395 1.65 -16.69 -11.82
N LEU A 396 0.91 -15.61 -12.06
CA LEU A 396 -0.46 -15.69 -12.53
C LEU A 396 -0.54 -16.25 -13.94
N ALA A 397 0.36 -15.85 -14.84
CA ALA A 397 0.42 -16.36 -16.20
C ALA A 397 0.76 -17.86 -16.21
N ALA A 398 1.75 -18.29 -15.43
CA ALA A 398 2.07 -19.71 -15.24
C ALA A 398 0.87 -20.50 -14.71
N THR A 399 0.09 -19.93 -13.79
CA THR A 399 -1.06 -20.60 -13.17
C THR A 399 -2.29 -20.60 -14.08
N PHE A 400 -2.58 -19.53 -14.81
CA PHE A 400 -3.87 -19.34 -15.50
C PHE A 400 -3.84 -19.66 -17.00
N LEU A 401 -2.70 -19.55 -17.68
CA LEU A 401 -2.58 -19.92 -19.09
C LEU A 401 -2.93 -21.40 -19.36
N PRO A 402 -2.56 -22.38 -18.51
CA PRO A 402 -3.03 -23.75 -18.65
C PRO A 402 -4.55 -23.83 -18.71
N TRP A 403 -5.26 -23.17 -17.80
CA TRP A 403 -6.72 -23.16 -17.77
C TRP A 403 -7.32 -22.42 -18.98
N LEU A 404 -6.73 -21.29 -19.38
CA LEU A 404 -7.12 -20.56 -20.60
C LEU A 404 -6.91 -21.40 -21.87
N GLY A 405 -5.89 -22.24 -21.91
CA GLY A 405 -5.62 -23.19 -23.00
C GLY A 405 -6.17 -24.59 -22.77
N ASN A 406 -7.16 -24.78 -21.89
CA ASN A 406 -7.81 -26.07 -21.60
C ASN A 406 -6.84 -27.23 -21.27
N PHE A 407 -5.69 -26.90 -20.67
CA PHE A 407 -4.62 -27.84 -20.31
C PHE A 407 -4.05 -28.62 -21.53
N GLU A 408 -3.98 -27.94 -22.67
CA GLU A 408 -3.25 -28.39 -23.85
C GLU A 408 -1.73 -28.38 -23.63
N LYS A 409 -1.00 -29.21 -24.38
CA LYS A 409 0.47 -29.33 -24.22
C LYS A 409 1.19 -28.00 -24.38
N LYS A 410 0.78 -27.16 -25.35
CA LYS A 410 1.40 -25.85 -25.61
C LYS A 410 1.27 -24.91 -24.40
N SER A 411 0.08 -24.82 -23.80
CA SER A 411 -0.13 -23.96 -22.63
C SER A 411 0.60 -24.49 -21.39
N LEU A 412 0.77 -25.81 -21.27
CA LEU A 412 1.58 -26.42 -20.21
C LEU A 412 3.07 -26.14 -20.37
N TYR A 413 3.63 -26.18 -21.58
CA TYR A 413 5.04 -25.81 -21.79
C TYR A 413 5.30 -24.33 -21.47
N ILE A 414 4.41 -23.44 -21.94
CA ILE A 414 4.49 -22.01 -21.62
C ILE A 414 4.39 -21.80 -20.10
N SER A 415 3.47 -22.49 -19.44
CA SER A 415 3.32 -22.42 -17.98
C SER A 415 4.56 -22.87 -17.22
N GLY A 416 5.17 -24.00 -17.59
CA GLY A 416 6.40 -24.47 -16.96
C GLY A 416 7.55 -23.48 -17.11
N PHE A 417 7.72 -22.93 -18.33
CA PHE A 417 8.72 -21.90 -18.60
C PHE A 417 8.50 -20.63 -17.77
N LEU A 418 7.27 -20.11 -17.76
CA LEU A 418 6.91 -18.93 -16.95
C LEU A 418 7.04 -19.19 -15.45
N GLY A 419 6.77 -20.40 -14.97
CA GLY A 419 6.96 -20.78 -13.57
C GLY A 419 8.43 -20.77 -13.14
N ILE A 420 9.33 -21.19 -14.03
CA ILE A 420 10.79 -21.10 -13.82
C ILE A 420 11.23 -19.63 -13.80
N LEU A 421 10.74 -18.82 -14.73
CA LEU A 421 11.01 -17.38 -14.70
C LEU A 421 10.47 -16.72 -13.42
N ALA A 422 9.27 -17.10 -12.97
CA ALA A 422 8.69 -16.58 -11.74
C ALA A 422 9.56 -16.94 -10.52
N PHE A 423 10.11 -18.16 -10.45
CA PHE A 423 11.08 -18.56 -9.42
C PHE A 423 12.30 -17.62 -9.37
N TYR A 424 12.84 -17.23 -10.53
CA TYR A 424 13.97 -16.29 -10.62
C TYR A 424 13.62 -14.83 -10.33
N THR A 425 12.35 -14.50 -10.06
CA THR A 425 11.97 -13.24 -9.41
C THR A 425 11.88 -13.41 -7.89
N LYS A 426 11.12 -14.41 -7.43
CA LYS A 426 10.99 -14.81 -6.03
C LYS A 426 10.75 -16.32 -5.93
N PRO A 427 11.51 -17.06 -5.10
CA PRO A 427 11.43 -18.52 -5.07
C PRO A 427 10.03 -19.10 -4.81
N TYR A 428 9.23 -18.46 -3.96
CA TYR A 428 7.89 -18.96 -3.62
C TYR A 428 6.90 -18.94 -4.80
N PHE A 429 7.17 -18.21 -5.89
CA PHE A 429 6.32 -18.26 -7.08
C PHE A 429 6.41 -19.59 -7.85
N LEU A 430 7.35 -20.47 -7.49
CA LEU A 430 7.34 -21.88 -7.90
C LEU A 430 6.05 -22.61 -7.51
N LEU A 431 5.30 -22.08 -6.53
CA LEU A 431 3.95 -22.52 -6.18
C LEU A 431 3.02 -22.63 -7.40
N SER A 432 3.19 -21.80 -8.42
CA SER A 432 2.41 -21.89 -9.67
C SER A 432 2.52 -23.27 -10.32
N VAL A 433 3.74 -23.82 -10.39
CA VAL A 433 4.02 -25.16 -10.93
C VAL A 433 3.38 -26.23 -10.07
N ALA A 434 3.46 -26.09 -8.74
CA ALA A 434 2.84 -27.04 -7.81
C ALA A 434 1.31 -27.07 -7.96
N ILE A 435 0.66 -25.90 -8.07
CA ILE A 435 -0.79 -25.79 -8.27
C ILE A 435 -1.21 -26.47 -9.57
N VAL A 436 -0.54 -26.16 -10.69
CA VAL A 436 -0.88 -26.74 -12.00
C VAL A 436 -0.63 -28.25 -12.02
N ALA A 437 0.52 -28.71 -11.53
CA ALA A 437 0.86 -30.14 -11.49
C ALA A 437 -0.13 -30.94 -10.63
N ALA A 438 -0.44 -30.45 -9.43
CA ALA A 438 -1.38 -31.10 -8.52
C ALA A 438 -2.79 -31.12 -9.10
N TYR A 439 -3.27 -30.01 -9.68
CA TYR A 439 -4.59 -29.98 -10.29
C TYR A 439 -4.71 -30.91 -11.50
N LEU A 440 -3.70 -30.94 -12.37
CA LEU A 440 -3.64 -31.87 -13.49
C LEU A 440 -3.72 -33.31 -12.99
N PHE A 441 -2.90 -33.66 -11.99
CA PHE A 441 -2.85 -35.01 -11.44
C PHE A 441 -4.20 -35.42 -10.84
N LEU A 442 -4.80 -34.53 -10.06
CA LEU A 442 -6.02 -34.82 -9.31
C LEU A 442 -7.28 -34.84 -10.19
N PHE A 443 -7.42 -33.88 -11.13
CA PHE A 443 -8.70 -33.59 -11.78
C PHE A 443 -8.67 -33.65 -13.32
N VAL A 444 -7.50 -33.82 -13.95
CA VAL A 444 -7.37 -33.90 -15.42
C VAL A 444 -6.82 -35.25 -15.88
N SER A 445 -5.57 -35.57 -15.53
CA SER A 445 -4.84 -36.78 -15.92
C SER A 445 -3.58 -36.92 -15.06
N LYS A 446 -3.43 -38.06 -14.37
CA LYS A 446 -2.25 -38.35 -13.53
C LYS A 446 -0.95 -38.26 -14.33
N LYS A 447 -0.94 -38.84 -15.53
CA LYS A 447 0.21 -38.82 -16.45
C LYS A 447 0.57 -37.38 -16.85
N LYS A 448 -0.40 -36.55 -17.21
CA LYS A 448 -0.13 -35.15 -17.56
C LYS A 448 0.47 -34.39 -16.37
N GLY A 449 -0.11 -34.54 -15.18
CA GLY A 449 0.38 -33.88 -13.97
C GLY A 449 1.81 -34.29 -13.63
N PHE A 450 2.10 -35.59 -13.67
CA PHE A 450 3.44 -36.12 -13.42
C PHE A 450 4.47 -35.58 -14.42
N TRP A 451 4.22 -35.70 -15.73
CA TRP A 451 5.20 -35.26 -16.74
C TRP A 451 5.38 -33.74 -16.77
N TYR A 452 4.32 -32.96 -16.57
CA TYR A 452 4.44 -31.51 -16.45
C TYR A 452 5.32 -31.12 -15.26
N GLY A 453 5.04 -31.68 -14.08
CA GLY A 453 5.82 -31.42 -12.87
C GLY A 453 7.27 -31.86 -13.01
N PHE A 454 7.49 -33.10 -13.45
CA PHE A 454 8.83 -33.67 -13.64
C PHE A 454 9.68 -32.86 -14.62
N LEU A 455 9.17 -32.56 -15.82
CA LEU A 455 9.93 -31.83 -16.84
C LEU A 455 10.24 -30.39 -16.39
N THR A 456 9.29 -29.73 -15.71
CA THR A 456 9.49 -28.37 -15.21
C THR A 456 10.54 -28.35 -14.10
N LEU A 457 10.47 -29.27 -13.13
CA LEU A 457 11.44 -29.36 -12.04
C LEU A 457 12.84 -29.79 -12.52
N LEU A 458 12.92 -30.70 -13.50
CA LEU A 458 14.19 -31.07 -14.12
C LEU A 458 14.81 -29.86 -14.84
N SER A 459 13.99 -29.11 -15.59
CA SER A 459 14.46 -27.88 -16.27
C SER A 459 14.92 -26.83 -15.26
N LEU A 460 14.15 -26.62 -14.17
CA LEU A 460 14.53 -25.72 -13.09
C LEU A 460 15.86 -26.14 -12.44
N PHE A 461 16.05 -27.43 -12.18
CA PHE A 461 17.29 -27.93 -11.59
C PHE A 461 18.50 -27.66 -12.50
N LEU A 462 18.36 -27.90 -13.81
CA LEU A 462 19.40 -27.60 -14.79
C LEU A 462 19.70 -26.09 -14.87
N THR A 463 18.66 -25.24 -14.86
CA THR A 463 18.87 -23.79 -14.84
C THR A 463 19.49 -23.33 -13.53
N CYS A 464 19.18 -23.98 -12.40
CA CYS A 464 19.82 -23.67 -11.11
C CYS A 464 21.32 -23.98 -11.13
N ILE A 465 21.73 -25.09 -11.74
CA ILE A 465 23.15 -25.40 -11.93
C ILE A 465 23.84 -24.32 -12.76
N LEU A 466 23.20 -23.86 -13.84
CA LEU A 466 23.73 -22.79 -14.69
C LEU A 466 23.83 -21.46 -13.94
N VAL A 467 22.76 -21.07 -13.25
CA VAL A 467 22.71 -19.84 -12.45
C VAL A 467 23.77 -19.84 -11.37
N ARG A 468 23.99 -20.96 -10.67
CA ARG A 468 25.07 -21.05 -9.67
C ARG A 468 26.47 -20.81 -10.26
N LYS A 469 26.70 -21.24 -11.51
CA LYS A 469 27.99 -21.04 -12.18
C LYS A 469 28.22 -19.59 -12.59
N ILE A 470 27.16 -18.86 -12.91
CA ILE A 470 27.23 -17.46 -13.35
C ILE A 470 27.13 -16.50 -12.15
N PHE A 471 26.24 -16.79 -11.21
CA PHE A 471 25.86 -15.96 -10.07
C PHE A 471 26.15 -16.71 -8.77
N GLU A 472 27.38 -16.58 -8.28
CA GLU A 472 27.94 -17.42 -7.21
C GLU A 472 27.12 -17.41 -5.92
N CYS A 473 26.70 -16.23 -5.48
CA CYS A 473 25.96 -16.02 -4.24
C CYS A 473 24.44 -15.99 -4.44
N TYR A 474 23.92 -16.28 -5.64
CA TYR A 474 22.48 -16.16 -5.92
C TYR A 474 21.60 -16.97 -4.98
N PHE A 475 21.88 -18.27 -4.83
CA PHE A 475 21.06 -19.13 -3.97
C PHE A 475 21.27 -18.81 -2.50
N LEU A 476 22.49 -18.42 -2.11
CA LEU A 476 22.77 -17.95 -0.75
C LEU A 476 21.82 -16.80 -0.39
N HIS A 477 21.79 -15.74 -1.19
CA HIS A 477 21.02 -14.56 -0.86
C HIS A 477 19.51 -14.75 -1.04
N THR A 478 19.08 -15.37 -2.13
CA THR A 478 17.65 -15.44 -2.47
C THR A 478 16.91 -16.59 -1.80
N VAL A 479 17.59 -17.70 -1.49
CA VAL A 479 16.98 -18.90 -0.91
C VAL A 479 17.41 -19.06 0.55
N PHE A 480 18.71 -19.23 0.82
CA PHE A 480 19.20 -19.57 2.17
C PHE A 480 18.98 -18.42 3.17
N ASN A 481 19.38 -17.19 2.84
CA ASN A 481 19.22 -16.03 3.72
C ASN A 481 17.73 -15.72 3.96
N SER A 482 16.88 -15.89 2.94
CA SER A 482 15.43 -15.75 3.08
C SER A 482 14.84 -16.74 4.11
N PHE A 483 15.30 -18.00 4.12
CA PHE A 483 14.89 -18.97 5.14
C PHE A 483 15.41 -18.63 6.53
N SER A 484 16.67 -18.21 6.64
CA SER A 484 17.27 -17.81 7.91
C SER A 484 16.55 -16.61 8.53
N ASN A 485 16.21 -15.60 7.72
CA ASN A 485 15.51 -14.39 8.17
C ASN A 485 14.05 -14.66 8.52
N ALA A 486 13.36 -15.56 7.80
CA ALA A 486 12.00 -15.96 8.13
C ALA A 486 11.91 -16.70 9.46
N SER A 487 12.91 -17.51 9.82
CA SER A 487 12.91 -18.27 11.08
C SER A 487 12.94 -17.42 12.36
N ASN A 488 13.29 -16.13 12.25
CA ASN A 488 13.36 -15.21 13.38
C ASN A 488 12.03 -14.47 13.60
N SER A 489 11.05 -14.59 12.69
CA SER A 489 9.80 -13.83 12.71
C SER A 489 8.58 -14.66 13.10
N ASN A 490 8.73 -15.75 13.86
CA ASN A 490 7.68 -16.74 14.19
C ASN A 490 6.51 -16.17 15.04
N SER A 491 5.80 -15.18 14.51
CA SER A 491 4.61 -14.59 15.10
C SER A 491 3.40 -15.13 14.35
N VAL A 492 2.87 -16.23 14.86
CA VAL A 492 1.54 -16.73 14.47
C VAL A 492 0.50 -15.61 14.57
N ASP A 493 0.65 -14.69 15.52
CA ASP A 493 -0.21 -13.51 15.69
C ASP A 493 -0.16 -12.59 14.47
N TRP A 494 1.03 -12.35 13.90
CA TRP A 494 1.16 -11.55 12.69
C TRP A 494 0.51 -12.23 11.48
N MET A 495 0.70 -13.54 11.32
CA MET A 495 0.00 -14.31 10.29
C MET A 495 -1.52 -14.18 10.44
N LEU A 496 -2.05 -14.40 11.64
CA LEU A 496 -3.48 -14.28 11.93
C LEU A 496 -3.98 -12.87 11.65
N TYR A 497 -3.26 -11.84 12.09
CA TYR A 497 -3.56 -10.44 11.83
C TYR A 497 -3.72 -10.17 10.32
N GLN A 498 -2.78 -10.63 9.49
CA GLN A 498 -2.85 -10.46 8.04
C GLN A 498 -4.05 -11.20 7.43
N ILE A 499 -4.32 -12.44 7.87
CA ILE A 499 -5.49 -13.21 7.41
C ILE A 499 -6.80 -12.51 7.79
N PHE A 500 -6.93 -12.04 9.03
CA PHE A 500 -8.12 -11.30 9.48
C PHE A 500 -8.29 -9.99 8.72
N ARG A 501 -7.19 -9.25 8.49
CA ARG A 501 -7.20 -8.04 7.67
C ARG A 501 -7.64 -8.33 6.24
N PHE A 502 -7.15 -9.43 5.64
CA PHE A 502 -7.57 -9.87 4.32
C PHE A 502 -9.06 -10.22 4.25
N VAL A 503 -9.55 -10.99 5.22
CA VAL A 503 -10.98 -11.33 5.32
C VAL A 503 -11.83 -10.07 5.45
N LYS A 504 -11.41 -9.09 6.27
CA LYS A 504 -12.11 -7.81 6.43
C LYS A 504 -12.15 -7.02 5.12
N ILE A 505 -11.03 -6.93 4.41
CA ILE A 505 -10.93 -6.23 3.12
C ILE A 505 -11.85 -6.88 2.08
N PHE A 506 -11.83 -8.22 1.98
CA PHE A 506 -12.60 -8.98 1.01
C PHE A 506 -14.01 -9.40 1.49
N LEU A 507 -14.46 -8.94 2.66
CA LEU A 507 -15.76 -9.28 3.21
C LEU A 507 -16.92 -9.00 2.22
N PRO A 508 -16.97 -7.87 1.47
CA PRO A 508 -18.04 -7.64 0.50
C PRO A 508 -18.06 -8.69 -0.64
N ILE A 509 -16.88 -9.15 -1.08
CA ILE A 509 -16.75 -10.22 -2.08
C ILE A 509 -17.17 -11.57 -1.49
N GLY A 510 -16.83 -11.84 -0.23
CA GLY A 510 -17.29 -13.03 0.51
C GLY A 510 -18.81 -13.07 0.67
N VAL A 511 -19.43 -11.94 1.04
CA VAL A 511 -20.90 -11.81 1.13
C VAL A 511 -21.54 -12.00 -0.25
N MET A 512 -20.96 -11.40 -1.30
CA MET A 512 -21.40 -11.60 -2.69
C MET A 512 -21.37 -13.09 -3.06
N TYR A 513 -20.30 -13.80 -2.72
CA TYR A 513 -20.18 -15.24 -2.96
C TYR A 513 -21.29 -16.03 -2.25
N LEU A 514 -21.53 -15.76 -0.97
CA LEU A 514 -22.57 -16.46 -0.19
C LEU A 514 -23.96 -16.28 -0.81
N ILE A 515 -24.33 -15.06 -1.22
CA ILE A 515 -25.60 -14.76 -1.89
C ILE A 515 -25.73 -15.55 -3.21
N LEU A 516 -24.65 -15.65 -3.98
CA LEU A 516 -24.66 -16.37 -5.27
C LEU A 516 -24.74 -17.90 -5.11
N ILE A 517 -24.24 -18.46 -4.00
CA ILE A 517 -24.40 -19.89 -3.73
C ILE A 517 -25.79 -20.20 -3.21
N THR A 518 -26.30 -19.42 -2.24
CA THR A 518 -27.61 -19.70 -1.63
C THR A 518 -28.72 -19.63 -2.67
N SER A 519 -28.67 -18.62 -3.56
CA SER A 519 -29.60 -18.52 -4.70
C SER A 519 -29.56 -19.74 -5.63
N ARG A 520 -28.37 -20.34 -5.84
CA ARG A 520 -28.23 -21.58 -6.62
C ARG A 520 -28.71 -22.82 -5.88
N ALA A 521 -28.44 -22.92 -4.58
CA ALA A 521 -28.91 -24.04 -3.77
C ALA A 521 -30.44 -24.11 -3.82
N SER A 522 -31.11 -22.96 -3.64
CA SER A 522 -32.58 -22.85 -3.76
C SER A 522 -33.10 -23.16 -5.16
N ALA A 523 -32.34 -22.86 -6.23
CA ALA A 523 -32.72 -23.24 -7.58
C ALA A 523 -32.55 -24.76 -7.85
N LYS A 524 -31.56 -25.39 -7.22
CA LYS A 524 -31.19 -26.79 -7.44
C LYS A 524 -32.03 -27.78 -6.63
N GLU A 525 -32.57 -27.38 -5.48
CA GLU A 525 -33.54 -28.19 -4.72
C GLU A 525 -34.80 -28.57 -5.53
N LYS A 526 -35.10 -27.85 -6.61
CA LYS A 526 -36.18 -28.21 -7.54
C LYS A 526 -35.83 -29.34 -8.52
N GLY A 527 -34.57 -29.75 -8.58
CA GLY A 527 -34.07 -30.76 -9.51
C GLY A 527 -33.57 -32.01 -8.80
N GLY A 528 -34.50 -32.93 -8.49
CA GLY A 528 -34.32 -34.38 -8.27
C GLY A 528 -33.13 -34.86 -7.43
N ASN A 529 -33.43 -35.59 -6.34
CA ASN A 529 -32.46 -36.31 -5.50
C ASN A 529 -31.45 -37.11 -6.33
N LYS A 530 -30.21 -36.62 -6.42
CA LYS A 530 -29.07 -37.43 -6.86
C LYS A 530 -28.56 -38.18 -5.66
N GLU A 531 -28.48 -39.51 -5.77
CA GLU A 531 -27.93 -40.35 -4.71
C GLU A 531 -26.51 -39.91 -4.32
N PRO A 532 -26.17 -39.90 -3.02
CA PRO A 532 -24.84 -39.57 -2.55
C PRO A 532 -23.85 -40.64 -3.01
N ILE A 533 -23.10 -40.35 -4.08
CA ILE A 533 -21.98 -41.18 -4.51
C ILE A 533 -20.94 -41.20 -3.38
N SER A 534 -20.70 -42.39 -2.81
CA SER A 534 -19.73 -42.60 -1.72
C SER A 534 -18.37 -42.01 -2.12
N PHE A 535 -17.75 -41.26 -1.20
CA PHE A 535 -16.49 -40.55 -1.42
C PHE A 535 -15.36 -41.49 -1.92
N TRP A 536 -15.24 -42.68 -1.35
CA TRP A 536 -14.16 -43.64 -1.64
C TRP A 536 -14.24 -44.28 -3.03
N ARG A 537 -15.44 -44.48 -3.59
CA ARG A 537 -15.61 -45.00 -4.96
C ARG A 537 -15.19 -44.00 -6.05
N SER A 538 -14.87 -42.75 -5.69
CA SER A 538 -14.50 -41.71 -6.66
C SER A 538 -13.02 -41.71 -7.06
N PHE A 539 -12.16 -42.50 -6.41
CA PHE A 539 -10.72 -42.54 -6.68
C PHE A 539 -10.35 -43.59 -7.74
N ILE A 540 -9.59 -43.17 -8.75
CA ILE A 540 -9.14 -44.03 -9.85
C ILE A 540 -7.61 -44.15 -9.79
N PHE A 541 -7.11 -45.30 -9.34
CA PHE A 541 -5.66 -45.56 -9.27
C PHE A 541 -5.10 -46.20 -10.54
N SER A 542 -5.82 -47.15 -11.13
CA SER A 542 -5.32 -48.08 -12.16
C SER A 542 -5.06 -47.48 -13.55
N HIS A 543 -5.52 -46.26 -13.82
CA HIS A 543 -5.45 -45.67 -15.16
C HIS A 543 -4.66 -44.34 -15.14
N PRO A 544 -3.38 -44.32 -15.57
CA PRO A 544 -2.55 -43.11 -15.55
C PRO A 544 -3.10 -41.94 -16.38
N GLU A 545 -3.82 -42.24 -17.46
CA GLU A 545 -4.41 -41.20 -18.32
C GLU A 545 -5.63 -40.52 -17.69
N LYS A 546 -6.29 -41.19 -16.73
CA LYS A 546 -7.47 -40.68 -16.02
C LYS A 546 -7.06 -39.83 -14.79
N PRO A 547 -7.89 -38.87 -14.36
CA PRO A 547 -7.66 -38.12 -13.13
C PRO A 547 -7.61 -39.04 -11.91
N PHE A 548 -7.06 -38.56 -10.79
CA PHE A 548 -7.10 -39.27 -9.52
C PHE A 548 -8.52 -39.40 -8.98
N THR A 549 -9.36 -38.38 -9.17
CA THR A 549 -10.78 -38.40 -8.78
C THR A 549 -11.70 -38.00 -9.94
N GLU A 550 -12.89 -38.61 -10.01
CA GLU A 550 -13.92 -38.24 -11.00
C GLU A 550 -14.61 -36.91 -10.68
N LYS A 551 -14.65 -36.52 -9.39
CA LYS A 551 -15.28 -35.27 -8.97
C LYS A 551 -14.34 -34.10 -9.26
N LYS A 552 -14.67 -33.30 -10.28
CA LYS A 552 -13.90 -32.11 -10.63
C LYS A 552 -14.19 -30.96 -9.66
N LEU A 553 -13.16 -30.51 -8.95
CA LEU A 553 -13.19 -29.25 -8.21
C LEU A 553 -12.96 -28.08 -9.18
N ASN A 554 -13.54 -26.91 -8.91
CA ASN A 554 -13.23 -25.71 -9.70
C ASN A 554 -11.73 -25.35 -9.52
N TYR A 555 -11.04 -25.06 -10.63
CA TYR A 555 -9.61 -24.78 -10.65
C TYR A 555 -9.20 -23.62 -9.73
N PHE A 556 -9.98 -22.53 -9.71
CA PHE A 556 -9.67 -21.35 -8.92
C PHE A 556 -9.97 -21.57 -7.43
N VAL A 557 -10.97 -22.39 -7.09
CA VAL A 557 -11.17 -22.85 -5.70
C VAL A 557 -9.98 -23.67 -5.23
N PHE A 558 -9.52 -24.62 -6.04
CA PHE A 558 -8.33 -25.41 -5.73
C PHE A 558 -7.10 -24.52 -5.54
N SER A 559 -6.84 -23.61 -6.47
CA SER A 559 -5.74 -22.65 -6.39
C SER A 559 -5.82 -21.78 -5.13
N PHE A 560 -7.00 -21.27 -4.77
CA PHE A 560 -7.19 -20.48 -3.56
C PHE A 560 -6.80 -21.26 -2.31
N TRP A 561 -7.30 -22.50 -2.15
CA TRP A 561 -6.99 -23.30 -0.97
C TRP A 561 -5.51 -23.67 -0.86
N ILE A 562 -4.86 -24.03 -1.97
CA ILE A 562 -3.42 -24.32 -1.96
C ILE A 562 -2.63 -23.06 -1.59
N SER A 563 -2.98 -21.89 -2.15
CA SER A 563 -2.37 -20.60 -1.76
C SER A 563 -2.57 -20.29 -0.28
N THR A 564 -3.78 -20.50 0.25
CA THR A 564 -4.09 -20.30 1.67
C THR A 564 -3.25 -21.20 2.58
N ILE A 565 -3.12 -22.49 2.23
CA ILE A 565 -2.28 -23.42 2.99
C ILE A 565 -0.83 -22.98 3.00
N VAL A 566 -0.28 -22.57 1.85
CA VAL A 566 1.11 -22.08 1.78
C VAL A 566 1.29 -20.80 2.58
N ILE A 567 0.32 -19.89 2.58
CA ILE A 567 0.40 -18.69 3.40
C ILE A 567 0.39 -19.04 4.89
N ILE A 568 -0.50 -19.93 5.32
CA ILE A 568 -0.58 -20.32 6.74
C ILE A 568 0.68 -21.06 7.19
N VAL A 569 1.25 -21.91 6.33
CA VAL A 569 2.35 -22.80 6.75
C VAL A 569 3.74 -22.19 6.53
N LEU A 570 3.91 -21.30 5.53
CA LEU A 570 5.24 -20.88 5.08
C LEU A 570 5.48 -19.37 4.99
N LEU A 571 4.47 -18.56 4.65
CA LEU A 571 4.71 -17.16 4.26
C LEU A 571 4.08 -16.11 5.18
N GLY A 572 3.03 -16.46 5.91
CA GLY A 572 2.20 -15.50 6.64
C GLY A 572 2.89 -14.85 7.84
N GLU A 573 3.97 -15.43 8.34
CA GLU A 573 4.70 -14.90 9.50
C GLU A 573 5.69 -13.77 9.15
N ASN A 574 5.91 -13.48 7.87
CA ASN A 574 6.89 -12.47 7.48
C ASN A 574 6.38 -11.03 7.70
N HIS A 575 7.02 -10.29 8.61
CA HIS A 575 6.71 -8.87 8.89
C HIS A 575 7.03 -7.92 7.74
N GLY A 576 8.08 -8.21 6.95
CA GLY A 576 8.57 -7.31 5.90
C GLY A 576 7.69 -7.22 4.65
N ASN A 577 6.60 -7.97 4.57
CA ASN A 577 5.72 -8.03 3.40
C ASN A 577 4.23 -8.03 3.80
N ASN A 578 3.83 -7.09 4.66
CA ASN A 578 2.44 -6.90 5.10
C ASN A 578 1.45 -7.02 3.92
N MET A 579 0.51 -7.96 3.97
CA MET A 579 -0.53 -8.27 2.99
C MET A 579 -0.08 -8.66 1.56
N VAL A 580 1.19 -8.47 1.20
CA VAL A 580 1.70 -8.66 -0.17
C VAL A 580 1.45 -10.09 -0.64
N TYR A 581 1.81 -11.11 0.17
CA TYR A 581 1.61 -12.51 -0.23
C TYR A 581 0.13 -12.86 -0.43
N LEU A 582 -0.76 -12.34 0.42
CA LEU A 582 -2.19 -12.60 0.33
C LEU A 582 -2.77 -11.97 -0.96
N PHE A 583 -2.32 -10.76 -1.31
CA PHE A 583 -2.71 -10.10 -2.55
C PHE A 583 -2.14 -10.74 -3.81
N GLN A 584 -0.94 -11.33 -3.75
CA GLN A 584 -0.32 -12.00 -4.90
C GLN A 584 -0.87 -13.43 -5.11
N LEU A 585 -1.14 -14.18 -4.04
CA LEU A 585 -1.43 -15.62 -4.12
C LEU A 585 -2.91 -15.98 -3.87
N MET A 586 -3.60 -15.29 -2.94
CA MET A 586 -4.97 -15.61 -2.54
C MET A 586 -6.02 -14.75 -3.24
N ALA A 587 -5.81 -13.43 -3.34
CA ALA A 587 -6.79 -12.53 -3.96
C ALA A 587 -7.15 -12.92 -5.41
N PRO A 588 -6.20 -13.24 -6.30
CA PRO A 588 -6.50 -13.53 -7.71
C PRO A 588 -7.49 -14.69 -7.91
N PRO A 589 -7.27 -15.90 -7.35
CA PRO A 589 -8.24 -16.98 -7.49
C PRO A 589 -9.56 -16.70 -6.77
N LEU A 590 -9.56 -15.97 -5.65
CA LEU A 590 -10.79 -15.56 -4.95
C LEU A 590 -11.67 -14.64 -5.81
N ILE A 591 -11.05 -13.61 -6.42
CA ILE A 591 -11.71 -12.68 -7.35
C ILE A 591 -12.29 -13.47 -8.52
N ILE A 592 -11.47 -14.29 -9.19
CA ILE A 592 -11.91 -15.07 -10.35
C ILE A 592 -13.08 -15.97 -9.99
N PHE A 593 -12.92 -16.78 -8.94
CA PHE A 593 -13.92 -17.77 -8.56
C PHE A 593 -15.26 -17.13 -8.18
N THR A 594 -15.24 -16.01 -7.45
CA THR A 594 -16.46 -15.33 -7.04
C THR A 594 -17.19 -14.73 -8.24
N PHE A 595 -16.46 -14.02 -9.10
CA PHE A 595 -17.03 -13.35 -10.26
C PHE A 595 -17.52 -14.34 -11.32
N GLN A 596 -16.91 -15.52 -11.45
CA GLN A 596 -17.41 -16.62 -12.28
C GLN A 596 -18.85 -17.01 -11.92
N GLN A 597 -19.27 -16.86 -10.66
CA GLN A 597 -20.63 -17.20 -10.26
C GLN A 597 -21.67 -16.21 -10.84
N LEU A 598 -21.27 -14.96 -11.12
CA LEU A 598 -22.15 -13.91 -11.66
C LEU A 598 -22.64 -14.21 -13.09
N ALA A 599 -21.86 -14.93 -13.90
CA ALA A 599 -22.22 -15.23 -15.29
C ALA A 599 -23.58 -15.94 -15.43
N SER A 600 -24.01 -16.65 -14.38
CA SER A 600 -25.21 -17.47 -14.38
C SER A 600 -26.47 -16.79 -13.83
N HIS A 601 -26.35 -15.65 -13.12
CA HIS A 601 -27.45 -15.08 -12.33
C HIS A 601 -27.53 -13.55 -12.51
N TYR A 602 -27.81 -13.09 -13.73
CA TYR A 602 -27.89 -11.65 -14.01
C TYR A 602 -28.97 -10.92 -13.20
N GLN A 603 -30.02 -11.62 -12.74
CA GLN A 603 -31.09 -11.03 -11.93
C GLN A 603 -30.62 -10.58 -10.53
N THR A 604 -29.56 -11.17 -9.98
CA THR A 604 -28.97 -10.72 -8.70
C THR A 604 -28.00 -9.55 -8.90
N ALA A 605 -27.82 -9.05 -10.13
CA ALA A 605 -26.88 -7.99 -10.45
C ALA A 605 -27.05 -6.74 -9.56
N SER A 606 -28.29 -6.37 -9.24
CA SER A 606 -28.61 -5.17 -8.44
C SER A 606 -27.97 -5.17 -7.05
N ILE A 607 -27.80 -6.33 -6.41
CA ILE A 607 -27.16 -6.44 -5.09
C ILE A 607 -25.64 -6.59 -5.23
N THR A 608 -25.18 -7.23 -6.29
CA THR A 608 -23.74 -7.48 -6.50
C THR A 608 -22.97 -6.22 -6.88
N VAL A 609 -23.59 -5.25 -7.59
CA VAL A 609 -22.93 -3.99 -7.97
C VAL A 609 -22.50 -3.18 -6.74
N PRO A 610 -23.36 -2.89 -5.74
CA PRO A 610 -22.95 -2.23 -4.51
C PRO A 610 -21.80 -2.94 -3.79
N LEU A 611 -21.82 -4.28 -3.68
CA LEU A 611 -20.76 -5.04 -3.00
C LEU A 611 -19.40 -4.92 -3.70
N VAL A 612 -19.38 -4.96 -5.04
CA VAL A 612 -18.17 -4.74 -5.83
C VAL A 612 -17.65 -3.32 -5.65
N LEU A 613 -18.53 -2.31 -5.69
CA LEU A 613 -18.13 -0.92 -5.48
C LEU A 613 -17.62 -0.68 -4.06
N ILE A 614 -18.26 -1.26 -3.03
CA ILE A 614 -17.80 -1.18 -1.64
C ILE A 614 -16.41 -1.80 -1.50
N ASN A 615 -16.16 -2.96 -2.10
CA ASN A 615 -14.83 -3.59 -2.05
C ASN A 615 -13.76 -2.72 -2.71
N LEU A 616 -14.06 -2.13 -3.88
CA LEU A 616 -13.18 -1.17 -4.53
C LEU A 616 -12.95 0.08 -3.68
N THR A 617 -13.99 0.61 -3.02
CA THR A 617 -13.86 1.73 -2.07
C THR A 617 -12.93 1.37 -0.92
N VAL A 618 -13.11 0.21 -0.29
CA VAL A 618 -12.26 -0.25 0.82
C VAL A 618 -10.81 -0.38 0.38
N LEU A 619 -10.56 -0.96 -0.80
CA LEU A 619 -9.19 -1.08 -1.32
C LEU A 619 -8.58 0.28 -1.67
N CYS A 620 -9.29 1.13 -2.41
CA CYS A 620 -8.74 2.39 -2.92
C CYS A 620 -8.57 3.45 -1.81
N PHE A 621 -9.47 3.50 -0.83
CA PHE A 621 -9.46 4.57 0.17
C PHE A 621 -9.12 4.09 1.58
N GLY A 622 -9.24 2.79 1.87
CA GLY A 622 -8.94 2.23 3.20
C GLY A 622 -7.65 1.41 3.26
N VAL A 623 -7.06 1.07 2.10
CA VAL A 623 -5.86 0.22 2.02
C VAL A 623 -4.74 0.94 1.27
N LEU A 624 -5.06 1.59 0.15
CA LEU A 624 -4.13 2.48 -0.52
C LEU A 624 -4.12 3.83 0.22
N TYR A 625 -2.93 4.38 0.43
CA TYR A 625 -2.73 5.66 1.10
C TYR A 625 -2.44 6.73 0.04
N PRO A 626 -3.46 7.40 -0.52
CA PRO A 626 -3.25 8.50 -1.44
C PRO A 626 -2.88 9.78 -0.66
N ASN A 627 -1.66 9.86 -0.11
CA ASN A 627 -1.18 11.10 0.49
C ASN A 627 -0.13 11.75 -0.42
N ASN A 628 -0.39 13.01 -0.73
CA ASN A 628 0.39 13.84 -1.63
C ASN A 628 1.75 14.17 -0.98
N PRO A 629 2.88 14.08 -1.72
CA PRO A 629 4.22 14.37 -1.20
C PRO A 629 4.52 15.86 -0.93
N GLU A 630 3.59 16.79 -1.19
CA GLU A 630 3.85 18.24 -1.12
C GLU A 630 4.39 18.76 0.24
N PRO A 631 3.94 18.29 1.42
CA PRO A 631 4.55 18.70 2.69
C PRO A 631 5.97 18.16 2.92
N TYR A 632 6.43 17.22 2.09
CA TYR A 632 7.65 16.44 2.31
C TYR A 632 8.77 16.75 1.31
N SER A 633 8.54 17.64 0.34
CA SER A 633 9.58 17.98 -0.65
C SER A 633 10.79 18.64 0.01
N SER A 634 10.59 19.50 1.02
CA SER A 634 11.70 20.25 1.64
C SER A 634 12.73 19.36 2.31
N ALA A 635 12.33 18.33 3.04
CA ALA A 635 13.26 17.39 3.70
C ALA A 635 14.08 16.59 2.66
N TRP A 636 13.44 16.16 1.58
CA TRP A 636 14.12 15.50 0.46
C TRP A 636 15.06 16.45 -0.28
N ASP A 637 14.65 17.70 -0.52
CA ASP A 637 15.49 18.72 -1.16
C ASP A 637 16.74 19.00 -0.31
N THR A 638 16.59 19.10 1.02
CA THR A 638 17.72 19.23 1.96
C THR A 638 18.71 18.05 1.81
N LEU A 639 18.23 16.81 1.92
CA LEU A 639 19.12 15.64 1.79
C LEU A 639 19.75 15.51 0.40
N ASN A 640 19.00 15.80 -0.65
CA ASN A 640 19.52 15.81 -2.01
C ASN A 640 20.63 16.85 -2.17
N SER A 641 20.48 18.04 -1.57
CA SER A 641 21.51 19.08 -1.61
C SER A 641 22.81 18.66 -0.90
N TYR A 642 22.72 17.89 0.19
CA TYR A 642 23.90 17.31 0.82
C TYR A 642 24.59 16.30 -0.09
N VAL A 643 23.85 15.41 -0.74
CA VAL A 643 24.43 14.44 -1.68
C VAL A 643 25.07 15.14 -2.88
N GLU A 644 24.41 16.14 -3.46
CA GLU A 644 24.91 16.91 -4.62
C GLU A 644 26.20 17.70 -4.32
N SER A 645 26.38 18.12 -3.07
CA SER A 645 27.56 18.86 -2.63
C SER A 645 28.69 17.98 -2.10
N SER A 646 28.51 16.65 -2.15
CA SER A 646 29.48 15.69 -1.61
C SER A 646 30.24 14.94 -2.71
N GLU A 647 31.48 14.54 -2.40
CA GLU A 647 32.29 13.67 -3.27
C GLU A 647 32.25 12.20 -2.80
N ARG A 648 32.17 11.96 -1.49
CA ARG A 648 32.20 10.64 -0.84
C ARG A 648 31.24 10.62 0.33
N VAL A 649 30.21 9.79 0.20
CA VAL A 649 29.14 9.68 1.19
C VAL A 649 29.07 8.27 1.76
N LEU A 650 29.15 8.13 3.08
CA LEU A 650 28.67 6.94 3.79
C LEU A 650 27.15 7.10 3.95
N ASN A 651 26.38 6.34 3.18
CA ASN A 651 24.98 6.68 2.94
C ASN A 651 23.96 5.83 3.70
N SER A 652 22.78 6.41 3.87
CA SER A 652 21.53 5.73 4.20
C SER A 652 20.97 5.09 2.93
N PRO A 653 20.30 3.93 3.02
CA PRO A 653 19.61 3.29 1.89
C PRO A 653 18.64 4.21 1.13
N LEU A 654 18.08 5.20 1.82
CA LEU A 654 17.18 6.22 1.25
C LEU A 654 17.86 7.08 0.19
N LEU A 655 19.19 7.18 0.18
CA LEU A 655 19.95 8.05 -0.70
C LEU A 655 20.50 7.32 -1.93
N VAL A 656 20.39 5.98 -1.99
CA VAL A 656 20.98 5.16 -3.06
C VAL A 656 20.55 5.63 -4.44
N SER A 657 19.27 5.95 -4.64
CA SER A 657 18.79 6.42 -5.94
C SER A 657 19.39 7.76 -6.35
N LYS A 658 19.61 8.66 -5.38
CA LYS A 658 20.23 9.96 -5.64
C LYS A 658 21.72 9.82 -5.89
N MET A 659 22.42 9.00 -5.10
CA MET A 659 23.84 8.71 -5.31
C MET A 659 24.12 8.14 -6.70
N ILE A 660 23.29 7.21 -7.19
CA ILE A 660 23.43 6.68 -8.55
C ILE A 660 23.26 7.78 -9.60
N GLN A 661 22.32 8.73 -9.40
CA GLN A 661 22.15 9.87 -10.30
C GLN A 661 23.38 10.79 -10.33
N GLU A 662 24.01 11.00 -9.18
CA GLU A 662 25.24 11.80 -9.04
C GLU A 662 26.53 10.99 -9.34
N ASN A 663 26.42 9.76 -9.83
CA ASN A 663 27.54 8.84 -10.08
C ASN A 663 28.43 8.57 -8.85
N LEU A 664 27.85 8.67 -7.65
CA LEU A 664 28.47 8.29 -6.40
C LEU A 664 28.27 6.79 -6.14
N LEU A 665 29.26 6.14 -5.54
CA LEU A 665 29.20 4.72 -5.19
C LEU A 665 28.50 4.54 -3.83
N PRO A 666 27.31 3.90 -3.77
CA PRO A 666 26.67 3.61 -2.49
C PRO A 666 27.47 2.57 -1.70
N VAL A 667 27.50 2.76 -0.37
CA VAL A 667 28.10 1.86 0.62
C VAL A 667 27.04 0.99 1.30
N ASP A 668 25.80 1.49 1.41
CA ASP A 668 24.66 0.70 1.88
C ASP A 668 23.51 0.71 0.87
N SER A 669 23.03 -0.48 0.50
CA SER A 669 21.83 -0.66 -0.31
C SER A 669 20.54 -0.81 0.52
N GLY A 670 20.67 -0.96 1.83
CA GLY A 670 19.63 -1.36 2.78
C GLY A 670 19.31 -2.85 2.74
N SER A 671 19.75 -3.57 1.72
CA SER A 671 19.71 -5.04 1.70
C SER A 671 21.03 -5.66 2.16
N SER A 672 22.10 -4.87 2.24
CA SER A 672 23.43 -5.28 2.68
C SER A 672 23.46 -5.79 4.13
N GLU A 673 22.62 -5.24 5.00
CA GLU A 673 22.44 -5.74 6.37
C GLU A 673 22.05 -7.23 6.45
N TYR A 674 21.22 -7.74 5.53
CA TYR A 674 20.82 -9.15 5.55
C TYR A 674 21.99 -10.10 5.30
N TYR A 675 23.10 -9.60 4.77
CA TYR A 675 24.33 -10.38 4.64
C TYR A 675 24.86 -10.79 6.02
N PHE A 676 24.81 -9.87 6.98
CA PHE A 676 25.32 -10.07 8.34
C PHE A 676 24.41 -10.93 9.21
N SER A 677 23.16 -11.12 8.79
CA SER A 677 22.20 -12.06 9.41
C SER A 677 22.35 -13.50 8.88
N THR A 678 23.30 -13.77 8.00
CA THR A 678 23.53 -15.10 7.42
C THR A 678 24.00 -16.09 8.50
N LYS A 679 23.16 -17.06 8.83
CA LYS A 679 23.51 -18.15 9.75
C LYS A 679 24.52 -19.10 9.10
N GLN A 680 25.38 -19.72 9.90
CA GLN A 680 26.31 -20.75 9.42
C GLN A 680 25.56 -21.87 8.69
N TYR A 681 26.09 -22.29 7.54
CA TYR A 681 25.51 -23.32 6.69
C TYR A 681 26.57 -24.35 6.25
N PRO A 682 26.18 -25.60 5.98
CA PRO A 682 27.10 -26.60 5.49
C PRO A 682 27.51 -26.29 4.04
N THR A 683 28.78 -26.55 3.72
CA THR A 683 29.31 -26.45 2.36
C THR A 683 28.47 -27.32 1.42
N ASN A 684 27.94 -26.70 0.36
CA ASN A 684 27.19 -27.41 -0.68
C ASN A 684 27.41 -26.74 -2.03
N TYR A 685 27.05 -27.42 -3.12
CA TYR A 685 27.30 -26.94 -4.48
C TYR A 685 26.64 -25.58 -4.79
N PHE A 686 25.49 -25.26 -4.18
CA PHE A 686 24.69 -24.09 -4.53
C PHE A 686 25.09 -22.81 -3.79
N VAL A 687 25.99 -22.89 -2.81
CA VAL A 687 26.46 -21.72 -2.06
C VAL A 687 28.00 -21.65 -2.06
N PRO A 688 28.60 -20.47 -1.87
CA PRO A 688 30.03 -20.34 -1.60
C PRO A 688 30.41 -20.95 -0.24
N ASP A 689 31.70 -21.02 0.06
CA ASP A 689 32.16 -21.43 1.38
C ASP A 689 31.77 -20.40 2.46
N TYR A 690 31.30 -20.86 3.62
CA TYR A 690 30.83 -19.96 4.67
C TYR A 690 31.95 -19.08 5.23
N GLN A 691 33.16 -19.62 5.42
CA GLN A 691 34.28 -18.87 5.99
C GLN A 691 34.70 -17.73 5.06
N LEU A 692 34.66 -17.97 3.75
CA LEU A 692 34.90 -16.93 2.74
C LEU A 692 33.86 -15.80 2.85
N ILE A 693 32.57 -16.15 2.98
CA ILE A 693 31.47 -15.19 3.10
C ILE A 693 31.57 -14.41 4.40
N GLU A 694 31.83 -15.08 5.53
CA GLU A 694 32.02 -14.43 6.83
C GLU A 694 33.20 -13.45 6.79
N GLN A 695 34.36 -13.89 6.29
CA GLN A 695 35.54 -13.05 6.16
C GLN A 695 35.32 -11.84 5.26
N GLN A 696 34.61 -12.01 4.14
CA GLN A 696 34.25 -10.90 3.25
C GLN A 696 33.41 -9.84 3.99
N GLY A 697 32.45 -10.25 4.82
CA GLY A 697 31.65 -9.34 5.63
C GLY A 697 32.48 -8.62 6.71
N VAL A 698 33.38 -9.33 7.39
CA VAL A 698 34.30 -8.73 8.37
C VAL A 698 35.21 -7.70 7.71
N ASN A 699 35.82 -8.05 6.57
CA ASN A 699 36.68 -7.15 5.81
C ASN A 699 35.93 -5.89 5.37
N TYR A 700 34.70 -6.04 4.89
CA TYR A 700 33.88 -4.91 4.45
C TYR A 700 33.58 -3.92 5.59
N ARG A 701 33.18 -4.42 6.77
CA ARG A 701 32.94 -3.56 7.94
C ARG A 701 34.22 -2.87 8.43
N ASN A 702 35.31 -3.63 8.56
CA ASN A 702 36.59 -3.08 9.00
C ASN A 702 37.10 -1.99 8.05
N GLU A 703 36.89 -2.15 6.74
CA GLU A 703 37.27 -1.14 5.75
C GLU A 703 36.42 0.14 5.90
N ILE A 704 35.11 0.01 6.13
CA ILE A 704 34.25 1.18 6.40
C ILE A 704 34.64 1.88 7.69
N GLU A 705 34.82 1.15 8.81
CA GLU A 705 35.24 1.73 10.09
C GLU A 705 36.57 2.47 9.93
N LYS A 706 37.56 1.84 9.29
CA LYS A 706 38.85 2.48 9.00
C LYS A 706 38.71 3.72 8.12
N GLN A 707 37.81 3.72 7.14
CA GLN A 707 37.56 4.90 6.31
C GLN A 707 36.93 6.04 7.12
N VAL A 708 36.04 5.73 8.07
CA VAL A 708 35.50 6.73 9.01
C VAL A 708 36.60 7.26 9.93
N GLU A 709 37.42 6.42 10.53
CA GLU A 709 38.56 6.86 11.38
C GLU A 709 39.53 7.79 10.62
N ASN A 710 39.76 7.52 9.34
CA ASN A 710 40.63 8.35 8.50
C ASN A 710 39.92 9.56 7.88
N GLN A 711 38.70 9.88 8.32
CA GLN A 711 37.87 10.97 7.79
C GLN A 711 37.75 10.94 6.26
N TYR A 712 37.67 9.73 5.67
CA TYR A 712 37.64 9.53 4.21
C TYR A 712 36.38 10.10 3.57
N TYR A 713 35.26 10.06 4.27
CA TYR A 713 33.98 10.59 3.79
C TYR A 713 33.87 12.08 4.12
N ASP A 714 33.50 12.92 3.15
CA ASP A 714 33.17 14.34 3.40
C ASP A 714 31.76 14.53 3.99
N ARG A 715 30.90 13.51 3.84
CA ARG A 715 29.62 13.39 4.54
C ARG A 715 29.36 11.97 5.00
N ILE A 716 28.87 11.83 6.23
CA ILE A 716 28.22 10.61 6.69
C ILE A 716 26.73 10.92 6.83
N MET A 717 25.88 10.20 6.12
CA MET A 717 24.44 10.41 6.07
C MET A 717 23.74 9.10 6.43
N ILE A 718 23.61 8.77 7.71
CA ILE A 718 23.13 7.47 8.18
C ILE A 718 21.73 7.56 8.78
N THR A 719 21.02 6.43 8.86
CA THR A 719 19.73 6.38 9.54
C THR A 719 19.94 6.34 11.05
N GLU A 720 19.23 7.18 11.78
CA GLU A 720 19.26 7.22 13.25
C GLU A 720 18.92 5.84 13.85
N ASP A 721 19.63 5.49 14.92
CA ASP A 721 19.54 4.20 15.64
C ASP A 721 19.79 2.96 14.76
N TYR A 722 20.31 3.17 13.56
CA TYR A 722 20.40 2.12 12.55
C TYR A 722 21.58 2.35 11.59
N SER A 723 22.77 1.97 12.05
CA SER A 723 24.00 1.87 11.24
C SER A 723 24.60 0.46 11.38
N PRO A 724 24.33 -0.46 10.42
CA PRO A 724 24.80 -1.84 10.55
C PRO A 724 26.30 -2.04 10.22
N PHE A 725 27.01 -1.02 9.71
CA PHE A 725 28.40 -1.18 9.23
C PHE A 725 29.45 -0.41 10.01
N CYS A 726 29.07 0.62 10.76
CA CYS A 726 30.00 1.42 11.54
C CYS A 726 29.39 1.71 12.91
N ARG A 727 30.20 1.51 13.96
CA ARG A 727 29.87 1.88 15.33
C ARG A 727 29.71 3.39 15.46
N ILE A 728 28.66 3.82 16.16
CA ILE A 728 28.34 5.25 16.28
C ILE A 728 29.45 6.01 17.02
N GLU A 729 30.13 5.35 17.96
CA GLU A 729 31.22 5.94 18.73
C GLU A 729 32.38 6.36 17.83
N ILE A 730 32.71 5.56 16.80
CA ILE A 730 33.77 5.90 15.83
C ILE A 730 33.37 7.13 15.01
N ILE A 731 32.09 7.24 14.64
CA ILE A 731 31.57 8.39 13.90
C ILE A 731 31.65 9.62 14.81
N GLU A 732 31.15 9.55 16.04
CA GLU A 732 31.18 10.64 17.01
C GLU A 732 32.59 11.09 17.38
N GLU A 733 33.59 10.20 17.38
CA GLU A 733 34.99 10.55 17.61
C GLU A 733 35.55 11.41 16.48
N ASN A 734 35.25 11.08 15.22
CA ASN A 734 35.90 11.63 14.03
C ASN A 734 35.07 12.67 13.25
N TYR A 735 33.76 12.70 13.48
CA TYR A 735 32.79 13.54 12.77
C TYR A 735 31.89 14.31 13.74
N GLU A 736 31.38 15.47 13.31
CA GLU A 736 30.38 16.25 14.04
C GLU A 736 29.02 16.18 13.35
N LEU A 737 27.97 15.97 14.14
CA LEU A 737 26.59 15.97 13.66
C LEU A 737 26.15 17.40 13.35
N ILE A 738 25.69 17.65 12.14
CA ILE A 738 25.24 18.99 11.70
C ILE A 738 23.74 19.09 11.45
N ASP A 739 23.06 17.96 11.18
CA ASP A 739 21.65 17.99 10.83
C ASP A 739 20.95 16.64 11.13
N ARG A 740 19.64 16.70 11.33
CA ARG A 740 18.74 15.55 11.49
C ARG A 740 17.51 15.78 10.62
N VAL A 741 17.41 15.04 9.52
CA VAL A 741 16.33 15.22 8.55
C VAL A 741 15.31 14.09 8.67
N ASN A 742 14.08 14.44 9.06
CA ASN A 742 12.97 13.49 9.17
C ASN A 742 12.26 13.29 7.82
N LEU A 743 12.18 12.04 7.38
CA LEU A 743 11.55 11.62 6.14
C LEU A 743 10.35 10.71 6.40
N TYR A 744 9.18 11.11 5.89
CA TYR A 744 8.02 10.25 5.81
C TYR A 744 7.88 9.63 4.41
N LEU A 745 7.72 8.31 4.38
CA LEU A 745 7.48 7.49 3.20
C LEU A 745 6.02 7.04 3.19
N PRO A 746 5.08 7.79 2.58
CA PRO A 746 3.65 7.53 2.70
C PRO A 746 3.21 6.19 2.10
N GLN A 747 3.97 5.67 1.12
CA GLN A 747 3.62 4.41 0.46
C GLN A 747 3.87 3.19 1.35
N SER A 748 4.94 3.22 2.14
CA SER A 748 5.29 2.17 3.10
C SER A 748 4.85 2.47 4.53
N ASP A 749 4.32 3.68 4.78
CA ASP A 749 3.99 4.20 6.11
C ASP A 749 5.18 4.10 7.07
N GLN A 750 6.35 4.57 6.59
CA GLN A 750 7.60 4.54 7.35
C GLN A 750 8.06 5.97 7.63
N ASN A 751 8.57 6.21 8.84
CA ASN A 751 9.30 7.42 9.19
C ASN A 751 10.76 7.06 9.45
N TRP A 752 11.67 7.84 8.89
CA TRP A 752 13.11 7.64 9.06
C TRP A 752 13.78 8.98 9.34
N VAL A 753 14.64 9.03 10.35
CA VAL A 753 15.50 10.19 10.59
C VAL A 753 16.87 9.89 10.00
N VAL A 754 17.35 10.79 9.14
CA VAL A 754 18.69 10.73 8.56
C VAL A 754 19.57 11.74 9.27
N GLN A 755 20.60 11.26 9.94
CA GLN A 755 21.63 12.06 10.57
C GLN A 755 22.70 12.43 9.56
N VAL A 756 23.09 13.70 9.50
CA VAL A 756 24.13 14.21 8.60
C VAL A 756 25.32 14.68 9.43
N TRP A 757 26.48 14.11 9.16
CA TRP A 757 27.72 14.38 9.85
C TRP A 757 28.82 14.86 8.90
N ILE A 758 29.74 15.67 9.41
CA ILE A 758 30.88 16.22 8.67
C ILE A 758 32.19 15.96 9.43
N PRO A 759 33.34 15.85 8.76
CA PRO A 759 34.62 15.63 9.45
C PRO A 759 34.91 16.74 10.46
N LYS A 760 35.37 16.38 11.67
CA LYS A 760 35.87 17.36 12.63
C LYS A 760 37.16 17.99 12.10
N MET A 761 37.27 19.32 12.23
CA MET A 761 38.46 20.09 11.83
C MET A 761 39.61 19.99 12.83
#